data_AF-A0A2M8DDK7-F1
#
_entry.id   AF-A0A2M8DDK7-F1
#
_cell.length_a   1.000
_cell.length_b   1.000
_cell.length_c   1.000
_cell.angle_alpha   90.00
_cell.angle_beta   90.00
_cell.angle_gamma   90.00
#
_symmetry.space_group_name_H-M   'P 1'
#
loop_
_entity.id
_entity.type
_entity.pdbx_description
1 polymer ?
#
loop_
_entity_poly.entity_id
_entity_poly.type
_entity_poly.pdbx_seq_one_letter_code
_entity_poly.pdbx_strand_id
1 'polypeptide(L)'
;MRPLPLFIQRLILLNLLLLESLFLQILSLKKFMSLTISRSIEISERKKVGRNDPCYCGSDKKYKKCHLLMEHEYKPKSGLIERIVDWLTARKDFNNLLDKRFNEFFGGRKSVEELEIRPVMEAIIFSDKIGENTPFEIFLSQANLTFEEKELYNRWLKEGVFSFFEIMTINLGHSVEIKDFNNDKKYLVFEKVGTYGLDSGMVLLSRIVPYKNFWIFTGGSLQPFPKEVVYEFKRNLSLSPKGQLNQLELVRILYDKKDGRSLVNLSYEKLKEKLKKEVEKRKIEFDIDEVEKEIEKGRAFDIRPFITKFIQTCQSEEEAKSLIDLLMKFIQANPTIVKNRKEIGPRENAISRQLLTEVSAQKFTGLPQEERTKQINRFVERWILTEQKELGGKTPKEEILRERKSLGNPDQEINFHLSLEPAVIGEINLTKIYDLGIKLMKEKEMLKALFEFSKLANHIDSMPDNFRWYLNIGGCLFGLGETELADKYIKKSLTINPNYEYAKKTNESLKNEKRKKIEVIFSRQKFFYELLKVGLNFDFPINDNELIKDATTFLEYIKQYKVPITKVKKEITFAQVLELNKKLIRPDPEILKIEKTTYQYKYQWQMPKLNFLHIVFLVGGLIKREKDKLLISKKGEQFLLKNTKEKIEEIFYLWFYNTNWPAFQEREGWVSKDFSNKPIKILQDMSFLLISEIKRLSNFKAEDLLKEIVEIILVDDKDEQKKGFTTILSIFLETSLLKYLIWFGIIKEELYFFSKSKPLVGAKFAITSFGKSFIASIDKQKQKLIPDILWKIV
;
A
#
# COMPACT_ATOMS: atom_id res chain seq x y z
N MET A 1 7.31 -0.68 31.26
CA MET A 1 6.07 -0.60 30.44
C MET A 1 6.41 -1.02 29.02
N ARG A 2 5.69 -2.00 28.45
CA ARG A 2 5.96 -2.54 27.10
C ARG A 2 5.17 -1.74 26.04
N PRO A 3 5.75 -1.36 24.89
CA PRO A 3 5.00 -0.75 23.80
C PRO A 3 4.22 -1.81 22.99
N LEU A 4 3.08 -1.41 22.44
CA LEU A 4 2.26 -2.22 21.53
C LEU A 4 2.97 -2.50 20.19
N PRO A 5 2.61 -3.58 19.45
CA PRO A 5 3.31 -4.04 18.25
C PRO A 5 3.06 -3.18 16.99
N LEU A 6 4.11 -3.03 16.17
CA LEU A 6 4.21 -2.32 14.87
C LEU A 6 3.11 -2.60 13.81
N PHE A 7 2.28 -3.62 14.01
CA PHE A 7 1.28 -4.07 13.03
C PHE A 7 0.11 -3.08 12.86
N ILE A 8 -0.22 -2.32 13.92
CA ILE A 8 -1.35 -1.37 13.90
C ILE A 8 -0.97 -0.04 13.23
N GLN A 9 0.30 0.36 13.27
CA GLN A 9 0.78 1.61 12.65
C GLN A 9 0.79 1.56 11.11
N ARG A 10 0.83 0.36 10.49
CA ARG A 10 0.87 0.20 9.03
C ARG A 10 -0.50 0.24 8.33
N LEU A 11 -1.60 0.07 9.05
CA LEU A 11 -2.95 0.02 8.44
C LEU A 11 -3.53 1.40 8.10
N ILE A 12 -3.00 2.48 8.68
CA ILE A 12 -3.58 3.83 8.58
C ILE A 12 -3.01 4.61 7.37
N LEU A 13 -1.80 4.29 6.89
CA LEU A 13 -1.21 4.96 5.74
C LEU A 13 -1.77 4.48 4.38
N LEU A 14 -2.43 3.31 4.34
CA LEU A 14 -2.86 2.65 3.10
C LEU A 14 -4.11 3.29 2.45
N ASN A 15 -4.90 4.07 3.19
CA ASN A 15 -6.20 4.57 2.70
C ASN A 15 -6.19 6.00 2.15
N LEU A 16 -5.09 6.75 2.27
CA LEU A 16 -5.08 8.18 1.92
C LEU A 16 -4.44 8.55 0.59
N LEU A 17 -3.76 7.61 -0.07
CA LEU A 17 -3.17 7.87 -1.39
C LEU A 17 -4.10 7.47 -2.56
N LEU A 18 -5.23 6.81 -2.29
CA LEU A 18 -6.19 6.34 -3.29
C LEU A 18 -7.17 7.41 -3.82
N LEU A 19 -7.12 8.66 -3.36
CA LEU A 19 -8.13 9.67 -3.73
C LEU A 19 -7.63 10.85 -4.59
N GLU A 20 -6.32 11.04 -4.80
CA GLU A 20 -5.85 12.16 -5.62
C GLU A 20 -5.70 11.86 -7.13
N SER A 21 -5.65 10.59 -7.56
CA SER A 21 -5.44 10.28 -8.99
C SER A 21 -6.72 10.34 -9.85
N LEU A 22 -7.89 10.55 -9.25
CA LEU A 22 -9.16 10.49 -9.99
C LEU A 22 -9.63 11.86 -10.53
N PHE A 23 -8.94 12.98 -10.22
CA PHE A 23 -9.49 14.32 -10.51
C PHE A 23 -8.70 15.22 -11.47
N LEU A 24 -7.56 14.81 -12.03
CA LEU A 24 -6.74 15.68 -12.91
C LEU A 24 -6.37 15.09 -14.28
N GLN A 25 -7.10 14.12 -14.82
CA GLN A 25 -6.87 13.62 -16.19
C GLN A 25 -8.07 13.70 -17.15
N ILE A 26 -9.17 14.35 -16.75
CA ILE A 26 -10.26 14.68 -17.67
C ILE A 26 -10.16 16.17 -18.02
N LEU A 27 -9.34 16.48 -19.04
CA LEU A 27 -9.30 17.67 -19.92
C LEU A 27 -7.98 17.54 -20.73
N SER A 28 -7.93 16.78 -21.83
CA SER A 28 -8.06 17.26 -23.23
C SER A 28 -7.14 18.44 -23.57
N LEU A 29 -6.43 18.58 -24.70
CA LEU A 29 -6.20 17.84 -25.95
C LEU A 29 -5.15 18.66 -26.77
N LYS A 30 -4.40 18.00 -27.68
CA LYS A 30 -3.73 18.51 -28.91
C LYS A 30 -2.28 19.10 -28.90
N LYS A 31 -1.39 18.33 -29.55
CA LYS A 31 -0.41 18.64 -30.64
C LYS A 31 0.31 20.00 -30.68
N PHE A 32 1.66 20.02 -30.72
CA PHE A 32 2.50 20.15 -31.95
C PHE A 32 4.02 20.15 -31.66
N MET A 33 4.74 19.34 -32.47
CA MET A 33 6.11 19.44 -33.03
C MET A 33 7.43 19.45 -32.21
N SER A 34 8.40 18.86 -32.91
CA SER A 34 9.72 18.29 -32.58
C SER A 34 10.88 19.28 -32.48
N LEU A 35 12.01 18.82 -31.92
CA LEU A 35 13.34 19.24 -32.37
C LEU A 35 14.37 18.10 -32.26
N THR A 36 14.95 17.76 -33.41
CA THR A 36 15.98 16.76 -33.66
C THR A 36 17.36 17.31 -33.28
N ILE A 37 18.23 16.47 -32.70
CA ILE A 37 19.68 16.68 -32.69
C ILE A 37 20.31 15.46 -33.35
N SER A 38 20.97 15.70 -34.49
CA SER A 38 21.71 14.71 -35.26
C SER A 38 23.11 14.49 -34.65
N ARG A 39 23.46 13.23 -34.42
CA ARG A 39 24.85 12.77 -34.37
C ARG A 39 25.02 11.75 -35.49
N SER A 40 26.05 11.95 -36.31
CA SER A 40 26.48 10.96 -37.30
C SER A 40 27.02 9.73 -36.58
N ILE A 41 26.29 8.63 -36.70
CA ILE A 41 26.74 7.30 -36.30
C ILE A 41 27.24 6.63 -37.59
N GLU A 42 28.45 6.09 -37.58
CA GLU A 42 28.84 5.10 -38.59
C GLU A 42 27.99 3.84 -38.38
N ILE A 43 26.87 3.79 -39.10
CA ILE A 43 26.12 2.55 -39.30
C ILE A 43 26.89 1.79 -40.35
N SER A 44 27.62 0.74 -39.97
CA SER A 44 28.04 -0.25 -40.97
C SER A 44 26.79 -1.03 -41.38
N GLU A 45 26.12 -0.61 -42.46
CA GLU A 45 25.24 -1.52 -43.18
C GLU A 45 26.07 -2.73 -43.58
N ARG A 46 25.82 -3.88 -42.95
CA ARG A 46 26.39 -5.11 -43.46
C ARG A 46 25.79 -5.35 -44.86
N LYS A 47 26.65 -5.31 -45.88
CA LYS A 47 26.40 -5.99 -47.15
C LYS A 47 25.82 -7.37 -46.81
N LYS A 48 24.64 -7.69 -47.37
CA LYS A 48 24.03 -9.01 -47.25
C LYS A 48 25.11 -10.06 -47.52
N VAL A 49 25.51 -10.80 -46.50
CA VAL A 49 26.49 -11.88 -46.62
C VAL A 49 25.87 -12.91 -47.57
N GLY A 50 26.55 -13.15 -48.70
CA GLY A 50 26.11 -14.12 -49.68
C GLY A 50 26.04 -15.49 -49.01
N ARG A 51 25.02 -16.28 -49.38
CA ARG A 51 24.78 -17.62 -48.81
C ARG A 51 26.03 -18.52 -48.81
N ASN A 52 26.96 -18.32 -49.74
CA ASN A 52 28.20 -19.08 -49.86
C ASN A 52 29.46 -18.40 -49.30
N ASP A 53 29.36 -17.16 -48.81
CA ASP A 53 30.50 -16.38 -48.32
C ASP A 53 31.00 -16.91 -46.96
N PRO A 54 32.26 -16.62 -46.58
CA PRO A 54 32.76 -16.94 -45.25
C PRO A 54 31.86 -16.36 -44.15
N CYS A 55 31.58 -17.17 -43.13
CA CYS A 55 30.69 -16.76 -42.06
C CYS A 55 31.37 -15.71 -41.17
N TYR A 56 30.62 -14.67 -40.83
CA TYR A 56 31.12 -13.50 -40.11
C TYR A 56 31.61 -13.76 -38.68
N CYS A 57 31.42 -14.96 -38.15
CA CYS A 57 31.92 -15.36 -36.83
C CYS A 57 33.37 -15.85 -36.85
N GLY A 58 34.03 -15.86 -38.01
CA GLY A 58 35.42 -16.34 -38.13
C GLY A 58 35.58 -17.85 -37.99
N SER A 59 34.53 -18.64 -38.23
CA SER A 59 34.56 -20.11 -38.08
C SER A 59 35.11 -20.87 -39.29
N ASP A 60 35.65 -20.16 -40.30
CA ASP A 60 36.06 -20.68 -41.62
C ASP A 60 34.99 -21.44 -42.42
N LYS A 61 33.75 -21.54 -41.91
CA LYS A 61 32.62 -22.17 -42.58
C LYS A 61 31.90 -21.16 -43.49
N LYS A 62 31.31 -21.64 -44.59
CA LYS A 62 30.36 -20.84 -45.41
C LYS A 62 29.15 -20.44 -44.57
N TYR A 63 28.60 -19.25 -44.77
CA TYR A 63 27.44 -18.71 -44.04
C TYR A 63 26.24 -19.69 -44.03
N LYS A 64 25.94 -20.33 -45.16
CA LYS A 64 24.91 -21.39 -45.26
C LYS A 64 25.13 -22.64 -44.42
N LYS A 65 26.36 -22.89 -43.97
CA LYS A 65 26.74 -24.04 -43.14
C LYS A 65 27.03 -23.63 -41.69
N CYS A 66 26.77 -22.37 -41.34
CA CYS A 66 27.02 -21.81 -40.02
C CYS A 66 25.82 -20.97 -39.59
N HIS A 67 25.92 -19.64 -39.56
CA HIS A 67 24.89 -18.77 -38.99
C HIS A 67 23.55 -18.82 -39.74
N LEU A 68 23.50 -19.10 -41.06
CA LEU A 68 22.22 -19.24 -41.76
C LEU A 68 21.43 -20.49 -41.32
N LEU A 69 22.11 -21.59 -40.95
CA LEU A 69 21.43 -22.76 -40.36
C LEU A 69 20.90 -22.42 -38.97
N MET A 70 21.69 -21.68 -38.17
CA MET A 70 21.27 -21.23 -36.85
C MET A 70 20.07 -20.27 -36.93
N GLU A 71 20.04 -19.37 -37.92
CA GLU A 71 18.93 -18.46 -38.20
C GLU A 71 17.66 -19.23 -38.64
N HIS A 72 17.80 -20.31 -39.42
CA HIS A 72 16.68 -21.18 -39.80
C HIS A 72 16.18 -22.06 -38.63
N GLU A 73 17.07 -22.50 -37.73
CA GLU A 73 16.73 -23.25 -36.52
C GLU A 73 16.19 -22.38 -35.38
N TYR A 74 16.43 -21.07 -35.45
CA TYR A 74 15.85 -20.04 -34.59
C TYR A 74 14.39 -19.81 -35.00
N LYS A 75 13.53 -20.75 -34.60
CA LYS A 75 12.12 -20.47 -34.33
C LYS A 75 12.01 -20.36 -32.82
N PRO A 76 12.02 -19.15 -32.22
CA PRO A 76 11.81 -19.06 -30.79
C PRO A 76 10.48 -19.76 -30.50
N LYS A 77 10.50 -20.80 -29.64
CA LYS A 77 9.28 -21.15 -28.93
C LYS A 77 8.98 -19.90 -28.09
N SER A 78 8.13 -19.01 -28.60
CA SER A 78 7.57 -17.92 -27.80
C SER A 78 6.96 -18.56 -26.55
N GLY A 79 7.25 -18.03 -25.37
CA GLY A 79 6.64 -18.57 -24.16
C GLY A 79 7.55 -19.44 -23.28
N LEU A 80 8.88 -19.47 -23.42
CA LEU A 80 9.73 -20.32 -22.57
C LEU A 80 9.75 -19.83 -21.12
N ILE A 81 10.02 -18.53 -20.91
CA ILE A 81 9.94 -17.95 -19.57
C ILE A 81 8.48 -17.86 -19.11
N GLU A 82 7.56 -17.54 -20.02
CA GLU A 82 6.12 -17.47 -19.74
C GLU A 82 5.59 -18.83 -19.30
N ARG A 83 6.09 -19.95 -19.83
CA ARG A 83 5.72 -21.29 -19.37
C ARG A 83 6.12 -21.55 -17.92
N ILE A 84 7.26 -21.00 -17.48
CA ILE A 84 7.67 -21.06 -16.08
C ILE A 84 6.72 -20.20 -15.23
N VAL A 85 6.46 -18.97 -15.67
CA VAL A 85 5.58 -18.01 -14.97
C VAL A 85 4.14 -18.54 -14.87
N ASP A 86 3.53 -19.01 -15.95
CA ASP A 86 2.17 -19.54 -15.99
C ASP A 86 2.01 -20.75 -15.06
N TRP A 87 3.02 -21.63 -15.04
CA TRP A 87 3.00 -22.79 -14.15
C TRP A 87 3.17 -22.37 -12.68
N LEU A 88 4.06 -21.42 -12.40
CA LEU A 88 4.33 -20.94 -11.04
C LEU A 88 3.18 -20.10 -10.48
N THR A 89 2.57 -19.22 -11.27
CA THR A 89 1.44 -18.37 -10.86
C THR A 89 0.16 -19.18 -10.62
N ALA A 90 0.07 -20.41 -11.14
CA ALA A 90 -0.98 -21.35 -10.74
C ALA A 90 -0.78 -21.92 -9.33
N ARG A 91 0.39 -21.72 -8.71
CA ARG A 91 0.73 -22.24 -7.38
C ARG A 91 0.57 -21.20 -6.28
N LYS A 92 -0.02 -21.64 -5.18
CA LYS A 92 -0.31 -20.80 -4.02
C LYS A 92 0.94 -20.41 -3.23
N ASP A 93 1.92 -21.30 -3.12
CA ASP A 93 3.19 -21.04 -2.42
C ASP A 93 4.01 -19.96 -3.14
N PHE A 94 4.09 -20.05 -4.47
CA PHE A 94 4.70 -19.02 -5.29
C PHE A 94 3.93 -17.69 -5.25
N ASN A 95 2.60 -17.69 -5.37
CA ASN A 95 1.82 -16.44 -5.28
C ASN A 95 1.96 -15.76 -3.91
N ASN A 96 1.99 -16.51 -2.81
CA ASN A 96 2.24 -15.92 -1.49
C ASN A 96 3.64 -15.29 -1.40
N LEU A 97 4.65 -15.94 -1.97
CA LEU A 97 6.00 -15.42 -2.05
C LEU A 97 6.04 -14.16 -2.94
N LEU A 98 5.38 -14.22 -4.08
CA LEU A 98 5.24 -13.13 -5.04
C LEU A 98 4.58 -11.92 -4.39
N ASP A 99 3.42 -12.07 -3.75
CA ASP A 99 2.70 -11.01 -3.04
C ASP A 99 3.55 -10.39 -1.93
N LYS A 100 4.24 -11.24 -1.15
CA LYS A 100 5.14 -10.80 -0.09
C LYS A 100 6.25 -9.91 -0.67
N ARG A 101 6.95 -10.40 -1.71
CA ARG A 101 8.05 -9.66 -2.33
C ARG A 101 7.56 -8.43 -3.08
N PHE A 102 6.47 -8.50 -3.81
CA PHE A 102 5.91 -7.34 -4.52
C PHE A 102 5.49 -6.25 -3.53
N ASN A 103 4.93 -6.60 -2.38
CA ASN A 103 4.66 -5.63 -1.33
C ASN A 103 5.96 -5.09 -0.67
N GLU A 104 7.02 -5.89 -0.56
CA GLU A 104 8.35 -5.41 -0.10
C GLU A 104 8.99 -4.43 -1.10
N PHE A 105 8.89 -4.70 -2.41
CA PHE A 105 9.50 -3.88 -3.47
C PHE A 105 8.67 -2.66 -3.87
N PHE A 106 7.33 -2.78 -3.86
CA PHE A 106 6.43 -1.79 -4.44
C PHE A 106 5.34 -1.29 -3.47
N GLY A 107 5.30 -1.78 -2.23
CA GLY A 107 4.31 -1.38 -1.23
C GLY A 107 4.27 0.13 -1.04
N GLY A 108 3.11 0.75 -1.35
CA GLY A 108 2.91 2.20 -1.29
C GLY A 108 3.05 2.95 -2.62
N ARG A 109 3.44 2.29 -3.72
CA ARG A 109 3.44 2.89 -5.07
C ARG A 109 2.04 2.75 -5.70
N LYS A 110 1.47 3.86 -6.20
CA LYS A 110 0.11 3.90 -6.80
C LYS A 110 0.02 3.15 -8.13
N SER A 111 1.13 3.01 -8.84
CA SER A 111 1.26 2.21 -10.06
C SER A 111 2.69 1.71 -10.16
N VAL A 112 2.85 0.53 -10.75
CA VAL A 112 4.15 -0.10 -11.02
C VAL A 112 4.15 -0.41 -12.52
N GLU A 113 5.17 0.07 -13.23
CA GLU A 113 5.27 -0.17 -14.67
C GLU A 113 5.66 -1.63 -14.94
N GLU A 114 5.22 -2.19 -16.07
CA GLU A 114 5.56 -3.58 -16.46
C GLU A 114 7.09 -3.80 -16.52
N LEU A 115 7.84 -2.77 -16.92
CA LEU A 115 9.30 -2.77 -16.96
C LEU A 115 9.96 -2.86 -15.58
N GLU A 116 9.25 -2.49 -14.51
CA GLU A 116 9.71 -2.64 -13.12
C GLU A 116 9.32 -4.02 -12.55
N ILE A 117 8.21 -4.59 -13.01
CA ILE A 117 7.68 -5.88 -12.56
C ILE A 117 8.55 -7.04 -13.04
N ARG A 118 8.96 -7.04 -14.31
CA ARG A 118 9.69 -8.17 -14.94
C ARG A 118 11.01 -8.53 -14.24
N PRO A 119 11.90 -7.58 -13.88
CA PRO A 119 13.16 -7.90 -13.23
C PRO A 119 12.99 -8.46 -11.82
N VAL A 120 11.98 -7.96 -11.07
CA VAL A 120 11.63 -8.49 -9.74
C VAL A 120 11.10 -9.91 -9.86
N MET A 121 10.22 -10.17 -10.84
CA MET A 121 9.65 -11.50 -11.06
C MET A 121 10.74 -12.53 -11.42
N GLU A 122 11.67 -12.18 -12.32
CA GLU A 122 12.79 -13.06 -12.67
C GLU A 122 13.68 -13.34 -11.44
N ALA A 123 13.98 -12.31 -10.64
CA ALA A 123 14.75 -12.46 -9.41
C ALA A 123 14.09 -13.44 -8.43
N ILE A 124 12.77 -13.37 -8.27
CA ILE A 124 12.03 -14.28 -7.41
C ILE A 124 12.13 -15.71 -7.94
N ILE A 125 11.96 -15.91 -9.25
CA ILE A 125 11.96 -17.23 -9.88
C ILE A 125 13.30 -17.96 -9.71
N PHE A 126 14.42 -17.27 -9.91
CA PHE A 126 15.74 -17.89 -9.96
C PHE A 126 16.55 -17.79 -8.66
N SER A 127 16.17 -16.93 -7.71
CA SER A 127 16.99 -16.67 -6.51
C SER A 127 16.25 -16.80 -5.19
N ASP A 128 14.93 -16.59 -5.15
CA ASP A 128 14.19 -16.76 -3.90
C ASP A 128 13.95 -18.24 -3.60
N LYS A 129 13.60 -18.57 -2.36
CA LYS A 129 13.44 -19.96 -1.92
C LYS A 129 12.04 -20.24 -1.40
N ILE A 130 11.47 -21.37 -1.84
CA ILE A 130 10.27 -21.99 -1.28
C ILE A 130 10.72 -23.32 -0.66
N GLY A 131 10.95 -23.32 0.65
CA GLY A 131 11.69 -24.39 1.31
C GLY A 131 13.17 -24.33 0.91
N GLU A 132 13.74 -25.45 0.48
CA GLU A 132 15.16 -25.54 0.07
C GLU A 132 15.40 -25.21 -1.42
N ASN A 133 14.33 -25.17 -2.22
CA ASN A 133 14.42 -25.04 -3.67
C ASN A 133 13.93 -23.66 -4.14
N THR A 134 14.50 -23.17 -5.22
CA THR A 134 14.01 -21.99 -5.95
C THR A 134 12.71 -22.33 -6.69
N PRO A 135 11.85 -21.35 -6.99
CA PRO A 135 10.69 -21.58 -7.83
C PRO A 135 11.06 -22.24 -9.18
N PHE A 136 12.20 -21.87 -9.77
CA PHE A 136 12.69 -22.52 -11.00
C PHE A 136 13.05 -24.01 -10.80
N GLU A 137 13.74 -24.36 -9.70
CA GLU A 137 14.05 -25.76 -9.35
C GLU A 137 12.77 -26.58 -9.08
N ILE A 138 11.76 -25.95 -8.48
CA ILE A 138 10.44 -26.55 -8.25
C ILE A 138 9.71 -26.78 -9.57
N PHE A 139 9.75 -25.81 -10.49
CA PHE A 139 9.22 -25.97 -11.84
C PHE A 139 9.90 -27.14 -12.56
N LEU A 140 11.23 -27.19 -12.55
CA LEU A 140 11.99 -28.24 -13.22
C LEU A 140 11.71 -29.65 -12.68
N SER A 141 11.47 -29.76 -11.37
CA SER A 141 11.23 -31.05 -10.70
C SER A 141 9.77 -31.52 -10.77
N GLN A 142 8.80 -30.61 -10.86
CA GLN A 142 7.37 -30.95 -10.69
C GLN A 142 6.49 -30.61 -11.90
N ALA A 143 6.94 -29.78 -12.84
CA ALA A 143 6.16 -29.49 -14.04
C ALA A 143 6.15 -30.69 -14.99
N ASN A 144 5.04 -30.84 -15.72
CA ASN A 144 4.96 -31.82 -16.80
C ASN A 144 5.74 -31.28 -18.02
N LEU A 145 6.99 -31.74 -18.16
CA LEU A 145 7.92 -31.31 -19.20
C LEU A 145 8.18 -32.46 -20.17
N THR A 146 8.23 -32.14 -21.46
CA THR A 146 8.78 -33.07 -22.47
C THR A 146 10.26 -33.33 -22.18
N PHE A 147 10.81 -34.41 -22.74
CA PHE A 147 12.23 -34.74 -22.59
C PHE A 147 13.11 -33.57 -23.05
N GLU A 148 12.78 -32.97 -24.21
CA GLU A 148 13.51 -31.84 -24.77
C GLU A 148 13.43 -30.59 -23.90
N GLU A 149 12.27 -30.32 -23.29
CA GLU A 149 12.10 -29.17 -22.38
C GLU A 149 12.84 -29.38 -21.06
N LYS A 150 12.81 -30.61 -20.54
CA LYS A 150 13.53 -30.96 -19.32
C LYS A 150 15.04 -30.85 -19.53
N GLU A 151 15.57 -31.32 -20.65
CA GLU A 151 16.98 -31.13 -21.05
C GLU A 151 17.33 -29.63 -21.14
N LEU A 152 16.50 -28.84 -21.84
CA LEU A 152 16.72 -27.40 -21.99
C LEU A 152 16.76 -26.66 -20.64
N TYR A 153 15.76 -26.85 -19.78
CA TYR A 153 15.71 -26.15 -18.49
C TYR A 153 16.75 -26.67 -17.49
N ASN A 154 17.16 -27.94 -17.58
CA ASN A 154 18.34 -28.43 -16.83
C ASN A 154 19.60 -27.68 -17.25
N ARG A 155 19.78 -27.40 -18.54
CA ARG A 155 20.90 -26.57 -19.00
C ARG A 155 20.79 -25.13 -18.52
N TRP A 156 19.58 -24.56 -18.44
CA TRP A 156 19.40 -23.24 -17.83
C TRP A 156 19.83 -23.23 -16.36
N LEU A 157 19.50 -24.28 -15.60
CA LEU A 157 19.91 -24.41 -14.20
C LEU A 157 21.44 -24.52 -14.04
N LYS A 158 22.10 -25.27 -14.93
CA LYS A 158 23.55 -25.54 -14.85
C LYS A 158 24.43 -24.46 -15.46
N GLU A 159 24.01 -23.88 -16.58
CA GLU A 159 24.84 -23.01 -17.41
C GLU A 159 24.34 -21.56 -17.44
N GLY A 160 23.15 -21.27 -16.91
CA GLY A 160 22.57 -19.92 -16.92
C GLY A 160 23.38 -18.94 -16.08
N VAL A 161 23.64 -17.75 -16.64
CA VAL A 161 24.46 -16.72 -16.00
C VAL A 161 23.63 -15.46 -15.80
N PHE A 162 23.56 -14.97 -14.57
CA PHE A 162 23.03 -13.63 -14.26
C PHE A 162 24.21 -12.74 -13.88
N SER A 163 24.43 -11.68 -14.65
CA SER A 163 25.56 -10.78 -14.44
C SER A 163 25.31 -9.39 -15.03
N PHE A 164 26.26 -8.50 -14.77
CA PHE A 164 26.44 -7.28 -15.55
C PHE A 164 27.21 -7.62 -16.82
N PHE A 165 26.69 -7.16 -17.94
CA PHE A 165 27.23 -7.43 -19.26
C PHE A 165 27.51 -6.12 -20.00
N GLU A 166 28.76 -5.86 -20.35
CA GLU A 166 29.13 -4.77 -21.25
C GLU A 166 28.73 -5.13 -22.68
N ILE A 167 28.02 -4.22 -23.36
CA ILE A 167 27.69 -4.34 -24.78
C ILE A 167 28.92 -4.03 -25.60
N MET A 168 29.46 -5.02 -26.28
CA MET A 168 30.65 -4.88 -27.11
C MET A 168 30.28 -4.47 -28.53
N THR A 169 29.51 -5.32 -29.21
CA THR A 169 29.10 -5.13 -30.61
C THR A 169 27.64 -5.50 -30.81
N ILE A 170 26.94 -4.80 -31.71
CA ILE A 170 25.51 -4.97 -31.98
C ILE A 170 25.33 -5.36 -33.45
N ASN A 171 24.70 -6.51 -33.69
CA ASN A 171 24.21 -6.91 -35.01
C ASN A 171 22.70 -6.65 -35.05
N LEU A 172 22.32 -5.50 -35.61
CA LEU A 172 20.93 -5.04 -35.68
C LEU A 172 19.98 -6.12 -36.20
N GLY A 173 18.86 -6.30 -35.51
CA GLY A 173 17.81 -7.27 -35.83
C GLY A 173 18.21 -8.73 -35.61
N HIS A 174 19.36 -9.03 -35.01
CA HIS A 174 19.90 -10.39 -34.98
C HIS A 174 20.56 -10.81 -33.66
N SER A 175 21.65 -10.15 -33.23
CA SER A 175 22.42 -10.58 -32.06
C SER A 175 23.25 -9.46 -31.44
N VAL A 176 23.67 -9.66 -30.19
CA VAL A 176 24.56 -8.75 -29.46
C VAL A 176 25.73 -9.56 -28.89
N GLU A 177 26.93 -9.04 -29.02
CA GLU A 177 28.11 -9.57 -28.35
C GLU A 177 28.31 -8.84 -27.03
N ILE A 178 28.37 -9.59 -25.94
CA ILE A 178 28.44 -9.05 -24.58
C ILE A 178 29.61 -9.63 -23.80
N LYS A 179 30.10 -8.89 -22.82
CA LYS A 179 31.21 -9.30 -21.93
C LYS A 179 30.78 -9.26 -20.47
N ASP A 180 30.94 -10.37 -19.76
CA ASP A 180 30.64 -10.47 -18.33
C ASP A 180 31.69 -9.72 -17.49
N PHE A 181 31.25 -8.82 -16.61
CA PHE A 181 32.11 -8.04 -15.73
C PHE A 181 32.77 -8.85 -14.59
N ASN A 182 32.27 -10.04 -14.28
CA ASN A 182 32.75 -10.86 -13.17
C ASN A 182 33.92 -11.77 -13.55
N ASN A 183 33.94 -12.27 -14.79
CA ASN A 183 34.90 -13.27 -15.26
C ASN A 183 35.50 -12.94 -16.64
N ASP A 184 35.18 -11.78 -17.20
CA ASP A 184 35.62 -11.29 -18.52
C ASP A 184 35.22 -12.18 -19.72
N LYS A 185 34.37 -13.19 -19.53
CA LYS A 185 33.91 -14.09 -20.59
C LYS A 185 32.96 -13.38 -21.56
N LYS A 186 33.13 -13.66 -22.84
CA LYS A 186 32.30 -13.12 -23.92
C LYS A 186 31.20 -14.10 -24.33
N TYR A 187 30.05 -13.55 -24.68
CA TYR A 187 28.88 -14.30 -25.13
C TYR A 187 28.30 -13.65 -26.38
N LEU A 188 27.91 -14.48 -27.35
CA LEU A 188 27.08 -14.06 -28.47
C LEU A 188 25.63 -14.42 -28.15
N VAL A 189 24.80 -13.40 -27.91
CA VAL A 189 23.41 -13.55 -27.51
C VAL A 189 22.50 -13.19 -28.67
N PHE A 190 21.58 -14.09 -29.03
CA PHE A 190 20.59 -13.84 -30.08
C PHE A 190 19.45 -13.00 -29.51
N GLU A 191 19.26 -11.82 -30.08
CA GLU A 191 18.25 -10.85 -29.70
C GLU A 191 17.86 -10.05 -30.95
N LYS A 192 16.56 -10.00 -31.27
CA LYS A 192 16.09 -9.32 -32.49
C LYS A 192 15.60 -7.91 -32.20
N VAL A 193 14.72 -7.74 -31.22
CA VAL A 193 14.01 -6.48 -30.97
C VAL A 193 14.85 -5.56 -30.09
N GLY A 194 15.53 -6.11 -29.09
CA GLY A 194 16.37 -5.32 -28.17
C GLY A 194 17.53 -4.61 -28.86
N THR A 195 18.05 -5.15 -29.97
CA THR A 195 19.18 -4.56 -30.70
C THR A 195 18.93 -3.15 -31.24
N TYR A 196 17.68 -2.75 -31.45
CA TYR A 196 17.34 -1.42 -31.96
C TYR A 196 17.41 -0.31 -30.90
N GLY A 197 17.55 -0.67 -29.61
CA GLY A 197 17.57 0.27 -28.48
C GLY A 197 18.83 0.20 -27.62
N LEU A 198 19.92 -0.41 -28.13
CA LEU A 198 21.19 -0.57 -27.43
C LEU A 198 22.30 0.21 -28.13
N ASP A 199 23.29 0.67 -27.35
CA ASP A 199 24.55 1.23 -27.85
C ASP A 199 25.76 0.43 -27.33
N SER A 200 26.85 0.42 -28.10
CA SER A 200 28.14 -0.13 -27.65
C SER A 200 28.69 0.65 -26.45
N GLY A 201 29.29 -0.05 -25.49
CA GLY A 201 29.82 0.51 -24.24
C GLY A 201 28.79 0.63 -23.11
N MET A 202 27.50 0.40 -23.37
CA MET A 202 26.47 0.32 -22.34
C MET A 202 26.59 -0.98 -21.52
N VAL A 203 25.99 -0.99 -20.33
CA VAL A 203 25.97 -2.16 -19.45
C VAL A 203 24.54 -2.64 -19.23
N LEU A 204 24.31 -3.95 -19.37
CA LEU A 204 23.03 -4.61 -19.09
C LEU A 204 23.12 -5.47 -17.83
N LEU A 205 22.11 -5.39 -16.97
CA LEU A 205 21.91 -6.36 -15.90
C LEU A 205 20.84 -7.36 -16.31
N SER A 206 21.25 -8.55 -16.75
CA SER A 206 20.31 -9.54 -17.25
C SER A 206 20.78 -10.96 -16.95
N ARG A 207 19.89 -11.93 -17.15
CA ARG A 207 20.24 -13.34 -17.24
C ARG A 207 20.35 -13.77 -18.70
N ILE A 208 21.40 -14.53 -18.99
CA ILE A 208 21.57 -15.26 -20.23
C ILE A 208 21.47 -16.75 -19.95
N VAL A 209 20.84 -17.48 -20.86
CA VAL A 209 20.67 -18.93 -20.78
C VAL A 209 20.95 -19.58 -22.12
N PRO A 210 21.40 -20.85 -22.13
CA PRO A 210 21.56 -21.60 -23.37
C PRO A 210 20.20 -21.94 -23.98
N TYR A 211 20.06 -21.76 -25.29
CA TYR A 211 18.97 -22.29 -26.08
C TYR A 211 19.53 -22.97 -27.32
N LYS A 212 19.44 -24.30 -27.35
CA LYS A 212 20.14 -25.15 -28.34
C LYS A 212 21.65 -24.83 -28.37
N ASN A 213 22.14 -24.23 -29.45
CA ASN A 213 23.56 -23.97 -29.71
C ASN A 213 23.95 -22.50 -29.51
N PHE A 214 23.09 -21.67 -28.93
CA PHE A 214 23.34 -20.24 -28.74
C PHE A 214 22.77 -19.75 -27.41
N TRP A 215 23.05 -18.48 -27.07
CA TRP A 215 22.58 -17.84 -25.85
C TRP A 215 21.42 -16.90 -26.14
N ILE A 216 20.47 -16.81 -25.21
CA ILE A 216 19.34 -15.87 -25.26
C ILE A 216 19.17 -15.17 -23.91
N PHE A 217 18.50 -14.02 -23.91
CA PHE A 217 18.04 -13.37 -22.68
C PHE A 217 16.73 -14.00 -22.18
N THR A 218 16.50 -14.01 -20.87
CA THR A 218 15.25 -14.52 -20.26
C THR A 218 14.26 -13.45 -19.80
N GLY A 219 14.60 -12.15 -19.92
CA GLY A 219 13.66 -11.05 -19.70
C GLY A 219 13.85 -10.19 -18.43
N GLY A 220 15.00 -10.26 -17.75
CA GLY A 220 15.42 -9.32 -16.70
C GLY A 220 15.64 -7.88 -17.21
N SER A 221 16.10 -6.95 -16.35
CA SER A 221 16.18 -5.50 -16.66
C SER A 221 17.05 -5.21 -17.90
N LEU A 222 16.43 -5.15 -19.07
CA LEU A 222 17.08 -4.81 -20.34
C LEU A 222 17.34 -3.30 -20.46
N GLN A 223 17.18 -2.53 -19.38
CA GLN A 223 17.53 -1.12 -19.40
C GLN A 223 19.06 -0.99 -19.40
N PRO A 224 19.65 -0.35 -20.41
CA PRO A 224 21.09 -0.09 -20.42
C PRO A 224 21.47 0.98 -19.38
N PHE A 225 22.58 0.75 -18.69
CA PHE A 225 23.21 1.69 -17.76
C PHE A 225 24.53 2.24 -18.32
N PRO A 226 24.90 3.48 -17.97
CA PRO A 226 26.26 3.99 -18.20
C PRO A 226 27.31 3.16 -17.45
N LYS A 227 28.52 3.03 -18.01
CA LYS A 227 29.61 2.19 -17.48
C LYS A 227 30.09 2.63 -16.10
N GLU A 228 29.93 3.90 -15.77
CA GLU A 228 30.35 4.54 -14.52
C GLU A 228 29.56 4.00 -13.31
N VAL A 229 28.34 3.52 -13.55
CA VAL A 229 27.43 2.99 -12.53
C VAL A 229 27.94 1.65 -11.96
N VAL A 230 28.77 0.92 -12.70
CA VAL A 230 29.31 -0.40 -12.32
C VAL A 230 30.15 -0.35 -11.03
N TYR A 231 30.85 0.75 -10.76
CA TYR A 231 31.65 0.92 -9.53
C TYR A 231 30.77 0.97 -8.27
N GLU A 232 29.65 1.71 -8.30
CA GLU A 232 28.68 1.78 -7.19
C GLU A 232 28.13 0.39 -6.86
N PHE A 233 27.84 -0.41 -7.89
CA PHE A 233 27.34 -1.77 -7.72
C PHE A 233 28.38 -2.74 -7.13
N LYS A 234 29.63 -2.72 -7.63
CA LYS A 234 30.71 -3.59 -7.13
C LYS A 234 31.04 -3.35 -5.65
N ARG A 235 30.98 -2.11 -5.18
CA ARG A 235 31.19 -1.78 -3.75
C ARG A 235 30.06 -2.28 -2.85
N ASN A 236 28.80 -2.11 -3.26
CA ASN A 236 27.67 -2.67 -2.53
C ASN A 236 27.71 -4.21 -2.48
N LEU A 237 28.27 -4.86 -3.52
CA LEU A 237 28.57 -6.30 -3.52
C LEU A 237 29.60 -6.70 -2.45
N SER A 238 30.69 -5.93 -2.32
CA SER A 238 31.76 -6.22 -1.33
C SER A 238 31.36 -6.00 0.13
N LEU A 239 30.33 -5.19 0.40
CA LEU A 239 29.81 -4.90 1.75
C LEU A 239 28.74 -5.90 2.21
N SER A 240 28.30 -6.82 1.32
CA SER A 240 27.38 -7.90 1.69
C SER A 240 28.10 -8.91 2.61
N PRO A 241 27.50 -9.32 3.76
CA PRO A 241 28.11 -10.24 4.72
C PRO A 241 28.55 -11.61 4.17
N LYS A 242 28.23 -11.92 2.90
CA LYS A 242 28.55 -13.20 2.24
C LYS A 242 29.30 -13.07 0.90
N GLY A 243 29.67 -11.87 0.45
CA GLY A 243 30.40 -11.69 -0.82
C GLY A 243 29.64 -12.14 -2.08
N GLN A 244 28.33 -12.39 -1.97
CA GLN A 244 27.42 -12.68 -3.08
C GLN A 244 26.16 -11.85 -2.84
N LEU A 245 25.86 -10.90 -3.73
CA LEU A 245 24.51 -10.35 -3.78
C LEU A 245 23.64 -11.31 -4.59
N ASN A 246 22.53 -11.74 -4.00
CA ASN A 246 21.52 -12.48 -4.76
C ASN A 246 20.81 -11.51 -5.75
N GLN A 247 20.20 -12.05 -6.81
CA GLN A 247 19.54 -11.25 -7.85
C GLN A 247 18.50 -10.26 -7.27
N LEU A 248 17.82 -10.64 -6.18
CA LEU A 248 16.84 -9.80 -5.50
C LEU A 248 17.47 -8.56 -4.84
N GLU A 249 18.63 -8.69 -4.22
CA GLU A 249 19.35 -7.57 -3.61
C GLU A 249 19.84 -6.57 -4.66
N LEU A 250 20.30 -7.06 -5.81
CA LEU A 250 20.71 -6.20 -6.93
C LEU A 250 19.52 -5.43 -7.53
N VAL A 251 18.40 -6.12 -7.75
CA VAL A 251 17.16 -5.49 -8.18
C VAL A 251 16.69 -4.46 -7.13
N ARG A 252 16.82 -4.77 -5.83
CA ARG A 252 16.47 -3.82 -4.76
C ARG A 252 17.32 -2.56 -4.85
N ILE A 253 18.64 -2.66 -4.96
CA ILE A 253 19.53 -1.48 -5.07
C ILE A 253 19.17 -0.63 -6.30
N LEU A 254 18.81 -1.25 -7.42
CA LEU A 254 18.40 -0.54 -8.64
C LEU A 254 17.11 0.27 -8.46
N TYR A 255 16.14 -0.25 -7.70
CA TYR A 255 14.82 0.35 -7.53
C TYR A 255 14.61 1.09 -6.19
N ASP A 256 15.54 1.00 -5.23
CA ASP A 256 15.52 1.74 -3.94
C ASP A 256 16.01 3.19 -4.11
N LYS A 257 16.50 3.57 -5.31
CA LYS A 257 16.73 4.98 -5.65
C LYS A 257 15.39 5.68 -5.85
N LYS A 258 14.86 6.27 -4.76
CA LYS A 258 13.73 7.21 -4.74
C LYS A 258 13.86 8.45 -5.65
N ASP A 259 14.94 8.60 -6.44
CA ASP A 259 15.18 9.73 -7.35
C ASP A 259 15.88 9.32 -8.67
N GLY A 260 15.44 8.24 -9.29
CA GLY A 260 16.08 7.69 -10.51
C GLY A 260 15.56 8.20 -11.87
N ARG A 261 14.58 9.11 -11.92
CA ARG A 261 14.08 9.68 -13.19
C ARG A 261 13.89 11.19 -13.09
N SER A 262 14.98 11.95 -13.21
CA SER A 262 14.97 13.27 -13.86
C SER A 262 16.40 13.68 -14.24
N LEU A 263 16.87 13.20 -15.39
CA LEU A 263 17.91 13.91 -16.15
C LEU A 263 17.20 14.92 -17.08
N VAL A 264 16.54 15.91 -16.48
CA VAL A 264 16.22 17.16 -17.18
C VAL A 264 17.03 18.25 -16.49
N ASN A 265 18.24 18.51 -16.99
CA ASN A 265 19.04 19.67 -16.60
C ASN A 265 18.31 20.94 -17.05
N LEU A 266 17.53 21.54 -16.16
CA LEU A 266 17.02 22.90 -16.35
C LEU A 266 18.21 23.87 -16.32
N SER A 267 18.19 24.89 -17.17
CA SER A 267 19.23 25.94 -17.14
C SER A 267 19.16 26.73 -15.83
N TYR A 268 20.28 27.36 -15.47
CA TYR A 268 20.39 28.24 -14.30
C TYR A 268 19.21 29.23 -14.21
N GLU A 269 18.93 29.95 -15.30
CA GLU A 269 17.82 30.91 -15.39
C GLU A 269 16.46 30.27 -15.12
N LYS A 270 16.21 29.06 -15.64
CA LYS A 270 14.95 28.34 -15.40
C LYS A 270 14.82 27.88 -13.95
N LEU A 271 15.93 27.52 -13.31
CA LEU A 271 15.94 27.16 -11.89
C LEU A 271 15.73 28.40 -11.02
N LYS A 272 16.34 29.54 -11.37
CA LYS A 272 16.13 30.84 -10.71
C LYS A 272 14.67 31.27 -10.78
N GLU A 273 14.08 31.26 -11.99
CA GLU A 273 12.66 31.58 -12.19
C GLU A 273 11.73 30.65 -11.42
N LYS A 274 12.02 29.34 -11.42
CA LYS A 274 11.21 28.35 -10.72
C LYS A 274 11.30 28.55 -9.21
N LEU A 275 12.49 28.78 -8.66
CA LEU A 275 12.67 29.07 -7.24
C LEU A 275 11.93 30.35 -6.85
N LYS A 276 12.03 31.41 -7.65
CA LYS A 276 11.32 32.67 -7.44
C LYS A 276 9.81 32.48 -7.39
N LYS A 277 9.24 31.79 -8.40
CA LYS A 277 7.81 31.48 -8.44
C LYS A 277 7.35 30.64 -7.24
N GLU A 278 8.15 29.64 -6.86
CA GLU A 278 7.79 28.74 -5.76
C GLU A 278 7.88 29.43 -4.39
N VAL A 279 8.82 30.36 -4.21
CA VAL A 279 8.92 31.22 -3.03
C VAL A 279 7.77 32.24 -2.96
N GLU A 280 7.49 32.95 -4.06
CA GLU A 280 6.39 33.93 -4.18
C GLU A 280 5.03 33.28 -3.93
N LYS A 281 4.78 32.13 -4.58
CA LYS A 281 3.56 31.33 -4.40
C LYS A 281 3.31 30.98 -2.93
N ARG A 282 4.38 30.75 -2.18
CA ARG A 282 4.33 30.37 -0.76
C ARG A 282 4.43 31.54 0.20
N LYS A 283 4.56 32.76 -0.32
CA LYS A 283 4.74 34.00 0.46
C LYS A 283 5.91 33.90 1.44
N ILE A 284 6.96 33.17 1.06
CA ILE A 284 8.17 33.06 1.86
C ILE A 284 9.03 34.28 1.55
N GLU A 285 9.42 35.02 2.59
CA GLU A 285 10.39 36.10 2.44
C GLU A 285 11.78 35.50 2.20
N PHE A 286 12.21 35.38 0.96
CA PHE A 286 13.51 34.80 0.59
C PHE A 286 14.11 35.56 -0.58
N ASP A 287 15.27 36.17 -0.35
CA ASP A 287 16.00 36.91 -1.37
C ASP A 287 16.96 35.98 -2.10
N ILE A 288 16.66 35.71 -3.37
CA ILE A 288 17.49 34.86 -4.23
C ILE A 288 18.79 35.59 -4.61
N ASP A 289 18.76 36.92 -4.72
CA ASP A 289 19.92 37.72 -5.08
C ASP A 289 20.91 37.80 -3.89
N GLU A 290 20.44 37.65 -2.65
CA GLU A 290 21.30 37.46 -1.46
C GLU A 290 22.10 36.16 -1.56
N VAL A 291 21.46 35.05 -1.99
CA VAL A 291 22.15 33.76 -2.20
C VAL A 291 23.23 33.88 -3.26
N GLU A 292 22.96 34.57 -4.37
CA GLU A 292 23.95 34.80 -5.44
C GLU A 292 25.13 35.65 -4.96
N LYS A 293 24.87 36.72 -4.20
CA LYS A 293 25.93 37.54 -3.59
C LYS A 293 26.82 36.74 -2.65
N GLU A 294 26.24 35.86 -1.82
CA GLU A 294 27.03 34.99 -0.93
C GLU A 294 27.87 33.96 -1.71
N ILE A 295 27.36 33.44 -2.83
CA ILE A 295 28.12 32.58 -3.74
C ILE A 295 29.32 33.34 -4.35
N GLU A 296 29.12 34.59 -4.74
CA GLU A 296 30.14 35.43 -5.38
C GLU A 296 31.28 35.85 -4.44
N LYS A 297 31.04 35.90 -3.12
CA LYS A 297 32.05 36.23 -2.10
C LYS A 297 33.20 35.23 -1.98
N GLY A 298 33.10 34.03 -2.56
CA GLY A 298 34.17 33.03 -2.56
C GLY A 298 34.20 32.10 -1.32
N ARG A 299 35.17 31.17 -1.28
CA ARG A 299 35.17 29.87 -0.55
C ARG A 299 34.82 29.91 0.96
N ALA A 300 33.54 30.09 1.27
CA ALA A 300 32.84 29.61 2.46
C ALA A 300 31.33 29.91 2.34
N PHE A 301 30.70 29.60 1.19
CA PHE A 301 29.25 29.76 1.04
C PHE A 301 28.54 28.82 2.02
N ASP A 302 27.94 29.40 3.06
CA ASP A 302 27.15 28.67 4.03
C ASP A 302 25.68 28.65 3.61
N ILE A 303 25.21 27.48 3.19
CA ILE A 303 23.81 27.29 2.78
C ILE A 303 22.85 27.17 3.97
N ARG A 304 23.35 26.94 5.18
CA ARG A 304 22.52 26.62 6.36
C ARG A 304 21.50 27.72 6.70
N PRO A 305 21.83 29.03 6.69
CA PRO A 305 20.85 30.08 6.98
C PRO A 305 19.64 30.04 6.04
N PHE A 306 19.89 29.75 4.75
CA PHE A 306 18.85 29.66 3.72
C PHE A 306 17.97 28.41 3.90
N ILE A 307 18.58 27.27 4.23
CA ILE A 307 17.84 26.02 4.55
C ILE A 307 16.98 26.21 5.80
N THR A 308 17.54 26.80 6.85
CA THR A 308 16.83 27.08 8.10
C THR A 308 15.61 27.96 7.85
N LYS A 309 15.72 28.97 6.98
CA LYS A 309 14.60 29.82 6.59
C LYS A 309 13.45 28.99 6.02
N PHE A 310 13.72 28.09 5.08
CA PHE A 310 12.68 27.20 4.53
C PHE A 310 12.08 26.25 5.57
N ILE A 311 12.89 25.65 6.44
CA ILE A 311 12.39 24.78 7.51
C ILE A 311 11.44 25.54 8.45
N GLN A 312 11.75 26.80 8.74
CA GLN A 312 10.96 27.63 9.64
C GLN A 312 9.67 28.13 8.97
N THR A 313 9.75 28.61 7.72
CA THR A 313 8.65 29.31 7.03
C THR A 313 7.70 28.40 6.26
N CYS A 314 8.13 27.19 5.86
CA CYS A 314 7.26 26.27 5.12
C CYS A 314 6.16 25.67 6.01
N GLN A 315 5.02 25.36 5.37
CA GLN A 315 3.83 24.81 6.01
C GLN A 315 3.94 23.29 6.23
N SER A 316 4.80 22.60 5.47
CA SER A 316 5.08 21.18 5.67
C SER A 316 6.55 20.81 5.46
N GLU A 317 6.95 19.68 6.03
CA GLU A 317 8.29 19.11 5.85
C GLU A 317 8.57 18.74 4.39
N GLU A 318 7.55 18.27 3.67
CA GLU A 318 7.64 17.93 2.23
C GLU A 318 7.82 19.17 1.37
N GLU A 319 7.18 20.28 1.74
CA GLU A 319 7.35 21.58 1.11
C GLU A 319 8.75 22.14 1.34
N ALA A 320 9.24 22.08 2.58
CA ALA A 320 10.59 22.47 2.92
C ALA A 320 11.61 21.62 2.13
N LYS A 321 11.45 20.29 2.09
CA LYS A 321 12.32 19.40 1.31
C LYS A 321 12.33 19.73 -0.18
N SER A 322 11.16 20.01 -0.75
CA SER A 322 11.02 20.37 -2.16
C SER A 322 11.73 21.69 -2.49
N LEU A 323 11.59 22.71 -1.63
CA LEU A 323 12.28 23.99 -1.80
C LEU A 323 13.79 23.89 -1.56
N ILE A 324 14.22 23.09 -0.58
CA ILE A 324 15.64 22.81 -0.33
C ILE A 324 16.26 22.12 -1.54
N ASP A 325 15.61 21.12 -2.13
CA ASP A 325 16.07 20.46 -3.36
C ASP A 325 16.17 21.43 -4.54
N LEU A 326 15.17 22.31 -4.72
CA LEU A 326 15.18 23.32 -5.76
C LEU A 326 16.30 24.37 -5.56
N LEU A 327 16.53 24.80 -4.32
CA LEU A 327 17.63 25.69 -3.94
C LEU A 327 18.99 25.03 -4.18
N MET A 328 19.15 23.75 -3.83
CA MET A 328 20.38 22.99 -4.10
C MET A 328 20.67 22.91 -5.60
N LYS A 329 19.64 22.65 -6.42
CA LYS A 329 19.78 22.61 -7.88
C LYS A 329 20.12 23.98 -8.47
N PHE A 330 19.47 25.04 -7.97
CA PHE A 330 19.78 26.42 -8.36
C PHE A 330 21.24 26.80 -8.06
N ILE A 331 21.73 26.51 -6.85
CA ILE A 331 23.11 26.78 -6.44
C ILE A 331 24.10 25.96 -7.27
N GLN A 332 23.83 24.67 -7.51
CA GLN A 332 24.70 23.81 -8.31
C GLN A 332 24.80 24.25 -9.78
N ALA A 333 23.76 24.87 -10.32
CA ALA A 333 23.73 25.39 -11.68
C ALA A 333 24.31 26.80 -11.81
N ASN A 334 24.66 27.48 -10.71
CA ASN A 334 25.15 28.85 -10.71
C ASN A 334 26.46 28.99 -11.51
N PRO A 335 26.60 29.95 -12.44
CA PRO A 335 27.79 30.09 -13.29
C PRO A 335 29.10 30.26 -12.52
N THR A 336 29.09 30.97 -11.39
CA THR A 336 30.28 31.15 -10.53
C THR A 336 30.66 29.84 -9.85
N ILE A 337 29.67 29.08 -9.35
CA ILE A 337 29.90 27.74 -8.81
C ILE A 337 30.40 26.81 -9.91
N VAL A 338 29.78 26.78 -11.09
CA VAL A 338 30.15 25.92 -12.23
C VAL A 338 31.56 26.26 -12.75
N LYS A 339 31.89 27.54 -12.88
CA LYS A 339 33.22 28.03 -13.32
C LYS A 339 34.31 27.72 -12.31
N ASN A 340 34.00 27.83 -11.02
CA ASN A 340 34.91 27.48 -9.92
C ASN A 340 34.76 26.03 -9.46
N ARG A 341 33.91 25.24 -10.14
CA ARG A 341 33.65 23.84 -9.80
C ARG A 341 34.89 23.07 -10.17
N LYS A 342 35.73 22.83 -9.18
CA LYS A 342 36.71 21.77 -9.21
C LYS A 342 35.92 20.50 -9.55
N GLU A 343 36.19 19.87 -10.71
CA GLU A 343 35.46 18.66 -11.10
C GLU A 343 35.72 17.59 -10.04
N ILE A 344 34.68 17.35 -9.23
CA ILE A 344 34.62 16.26 -8.27
C ILE A 344 34.14 15.05 -9.06
N GLY A 345 35.06 14.13 -9.31
CA GLY A 345 34.74 12.93 -10.03
C GLY A 345 33.82 11.97 -9.25
N PRO A 346 33.30 10.93 -9.92
CA PRO A 346 32.43 9.95 -9.28
C PRO A 346 33.10 9.22 -8.10
N ARG A 347 34.42 9.00 -8.11
CA ARG A 347 35.14 8.33 -7.01
C ARG A 347 35.27 9.23 -5.79
N GLU A 348 35.63 10.50 -5.97
CA GLU A 348 35.71 11.47 -4.89
C GLU A 348 34.34 11.69 -4.23
N ASN A 349 33.27 11.75 -5.02
CA ASN A 349 31.90 11.78 -4.49
C ASN A 349 31.57 10.52 -3.67
N ALA A 350 31.94 9.34 -4.16
CA ALA A 350 31.70 8.08 -3.47
C ALA A 350 32.48 8.00 -2.14
N ILE A 351 33.73 8.44 -2.13
CA ILE A 351 34.59 8.52 -0.94
C ILE A 351 34.02 9.51 0.08
N SER A 352 33.52 10.66 -0.38
CA SER A 352 32.91 11.67 0.49
C SER A 352 31.66 11.14 1.20
N ARG A 353 30.82 10.38 0.49
CA ARG A 353 29.65 9.70 1.09
C ARG A 353 30.06 8.60 2.07
N GLN A 354 31.13 7.88 1.78
CA GLN A 354 31.68 6.86 2.68
C GLN A 354 32.09 7.48 4.01
N LEU A 355 32.83 8.59 3.97
CA LEU A 355 33.26 9.30 5.17
C LEU A 355 32.07 9.67 6.08
N LEU A 356 30.96 10.14 5.51
CA LEU A 356 29.74 10.45 6.27
C LEU A 356 29.15 9.23 6.99
N THR A 357 29.15 8.06 6.33
CA THR A 357 28.69 6.80 6.95
C THR A 357 29.60 6.38 8.09
N GLU A 358 30.92 6.44 7.89
CA GLU A 358 31.91 6.06 8.90
C GLU A 358 31.83 6.97 10.13
N VAL A 359 31.71 8.29 9.93
CA VAL A 359 31.52 9.26 11.03
C VAL A 359 30.21 9.00 11.79
N SER A 360 29.14 8.62 11.09
CA SER A 360 27.84 8.32 11.72
C SER A 360 27.84 7.02 12.53
N ALA A 361 28.70 6.05 12.17
CA ALA A 361 28.82 4.77 12.87
C ALA A 361 29.64 4.89 14.17
N GLN A 362 30.46 5.93 14.30
CA GLN A 362 31.22 6.21 15.51
C GLN A 362 30.34 6.83 16.62
N LYS A 363 30.62 6.50 17.87
CA LYS A 363 29.90 7.07 19.03
C LYS A 363 30.50 8.42 19.43
N PHE A 364 29.98 9.51 18.87
CA PHE A 364 30.31 10.88 19.27
C PHE A 364 29.27 11.52 20.22
N THR A 365 28.35 10.72 20.78
CA THR A 365 27.25 11.18 21.63
C THR A 365 27.71 11.50 23.06
N GLY A 366 27.05 12.45 23.73
CA GLY A 366 27.34 12.81 25.15
C GLY A 366 28.51 13.78 25.39
N LEU A 367 29.26 14.15 24.36
CA LEU A 367 30.36 15.13 24.46
C LEU A 367 29.88 16.59 24.29
N PRO A 368 30.58 17.60 24.85
CA PRO A 368 30.39 19.01 24.48
C PRO A 368 30.64 19.24 22.99
N GLN A 369 29.97 20.24 22.38
CA GLN A 369 30.05 20.50 20.93
C GLN A 369 31.48 20.70 20.43
N GLU A 370 32.30 21.45 21.16
CA GLU A 370 33.69 21.70 20.80
C GLU A 370 34.54 20.42 20.81
N GLU A 371 34.38 19.57 21.82
CA GLU A 371 35.10 18.29 21.92
C GLU A 371 34.61 17.28 20.88
N ARG A 372 33.31 17.29 20.59
CA ARG A 372 32.71 16.48 19.52
C ARG A 372 33.32 16.83 18.16
N THR A 373 33.39 18.11 17.83
CA THR A 373 33.99 18.60 16.58
C THR A 373 35.48 18.22 16.50
N LYS A 374 36.23 18.37 17.59
CA LYS A 374 37.64 17.94 17.65
C LYS A 374 37.81 16.44 17.38
N GLN A 375 36.94 15.59 17.92
CA GLN A 375 37.02 14.14 17.71
C GLN A 375 36.63 13.72 16.29
N ILE A 376 35.62 14.37 15.70
CA ILE A 376 35.23 14.13 14.30
C ILE A 376 36.38 14.51 13.37
N ASN A 377 36.99 15.68 13.56
CA ASN A 377 38.12 16.11 12.72
C ASN A 377 39.31 15.14 12.83
N ARG A 378 39.67 14.70 14.04
CA ARG A 378 40.72 13.69 14.24
C ARG A 378 40.39 12.35 13.56
N PHE A 379 39.12 11.94 13.59
CA PHE A 379 38.68 10.71 12.92
C PHE A 379 38.82 10.84 11.40
N VAL A 380 38.34 11.94 10.84
CA VAL A 380 38.39 12.24 9.39
C VAL A 380 39.82 12.29 8.88
N GLU A 381 40.71 13.01 9.59
CA GLU A 381 42.14 13.12 9.26
C GLU A 381 42.83 11.76 9.24
N ARG A 382 42.48 10.88 10.17
CA ARG A 382 43.01 9.51 10.21
C ARG A 382 42.42 8.64 9.10
N TRP A 383 41.11 8.70 8.93
CA TRP A 383 40.38 7.86 7.99
C TRP A 383 40.84 8.10 6.54
N ILE A 384 41.03 9.36 6.15
CA ILE A 384 41.44 9.70 4.78
C ILE A 384 42.84 9.20 4.41
N LEU A 385 43.68 8.93 5.42
CA LEU A 385 45.05 8.42 5.30
C LEU A 385 45.16 6.91 5.56
N THR A 386 44.05 6.24 5.88
CA THR A 386 44.04 4.80 6.20
C THR A 386 43.68 4.00 4.94
N GLU A 387 44.48 2.97 4.62
CA GLU A 387 44.23 2.10 3.47
C GLU A 387 42.87 1.41 3.56
N GLN A 388 42.12 1.42 2.45
CA GLN A 388 40.81 0.76 2.35
C GLN A 388 40.92 -0.47 1.44
N LYS A 389 40.43 -1.61 1.90
CA LYS A 389 40.48 -2.87 1.14
C LYS A 389 39.72 -2.76 -0.17
N GLU A 390 38.59 -2.07 -0.16
CA GLU A 390 37.74 -1.78 -1.31
C GLU A 390 38.36 -0.82 -2.34
N LEU A 391 39.42 -0.08 -1.96
CA LEU A 391 40.22 0.74 -2.87
C LEU A 391 41.48 0.00 -3.35
N GLY A 392 41.55 -1.32 -3.13
CA GLY A 392 42.69 -2.14 -3.52
C GLY A 392 43.96 -1.83 -2.71
N GLY A 393 43.80 -1.49 -1.42
CA GLY A 393 44.90 -1.16 -0.52
C GLY A 393 45.38 0.29 -0.62
N LYS A 394 44.62 1.17 -1.29
CA LYS A 394 44.93 2.60 -1.37
C LYS A 394 44.19 3.40 -0.31
N THR A 395 44.72 4.56 0.02
CA THR A 395 44.05 5.53 0.88
C THR A 395 42.98 6.31 0.11
N PRO A 396 41.91 6.78 0.80
CA PRO A 396 40.92 7.68 0.21
C PRO A 396 41.56 8.92 -0.42
N LYS A 397 42.60 9.49 0.24
CA LYS A 397 43.35 10.64 -0.27
C LYS A 397 44.00 10.37 -1.62
N GLU A 398 44.70 9.24 -1.76
CA GLU A 398 45.39 8.90 -3.01
C GLU A 398 44.42 8.72 -4.18
N GLU A 399 43.27 8.09 -3.94
CA GLU A 399 42.31 7.82 -5.01
C GLU A 399 41.56 9.09 -5.44
N ILE A 400 41.26 10.00 -4.51
CA ILE A 400 40.76 11.35 -4.82
C ILE A 400 41.77 12.12 -5.68
N LEU A 401 43.03 12.20 -5.25
CA LEU A 401 44.07 12.93 -5.99
C LEU A 401 44.30 12.35 -7.38
N ARG A 402 44.25 11.02 -7.50
CA ARG A 402 44.37 10.34 -8.79
C ARG A 402 43.21 10.69 -9.72
N GLU A 403 41.98 10.67 -9.22
CA GLU A 403 40.80 11.04 -10.02
C GLU A 403 40.85 12.51 -10.44
N ARG A 404 41.15 13.42 -9.50
CA ARG A 404 41.32 14.85 -9.79
C ARG A 404 42.38 15.09 -10.87
N LYS A 405 43.53 14.40 -10.78
CA LYS A 405 44.57 14.46 -11.82
C LYS A 405 44.06 13.98 -13.19
N SER A 406 43.24 12.93 -13.23
CA SER A 406 42.65 12.43 -14.48
C SER A 406 41.61 13.37 -15.09
N LEU A 407 40.96 14.18 -14.25
CA LEU A 407 40.00 15.22 -14.64
C LEU A 407 40.65 16.58 -14.89
N GLY A 408 41.98 16.68 -14.86
CA GLY A 408 42.70 17.95 -15.02
C GLY A 408 42.45 18.97 -13.89
N ASN A 409 41.95 18.51 -12.74
CA ASN A 409 41.68 19.34 -11.58
C ASN A 409 43.01 19.57 -10.79
N PRO A 410 43.50 20.82 -10.70
CA PRO A 410 44.81 21.11 -10.10
C PRO A 410 44.82 21.05 -8.56
N ASP A 411 43.67 20.83 -7.93
CA ASP A 411 43.52 20.92 -6.48
C ASP A 411 44.06 19.71 -5.72
N GLN A 412 45.12 19.94 -4.95
CA GLN A 412 45.74 18.91 -4.11
C GLN A 412 45.27 18.93 -2.66
N GLU A 413 44.53 19.97 -2.25
CA GLU A 413 43.98 20.04 -0.90
C GLU A 413 42.70 19.21 -0.78
N ILE A 414 42.63 18.35 0.23
CA ILE A 414 41.42 17.62 0.58
C ILE A 414 41.07 17.95 2.02
N ASN A 415 40.08 18.83 2.19
CA ASN A 415 39.57 19.27 3.48
C ASN A 415 38.11 18.86 3.59
N PHE A 416 37.79 18.03 4.58
CA PHE A 416 36.43 17.67 4.93
C PHE A 416 36.06 18.40 6.22
N HIS A 417 35.05 19.28 6.17
CA HIS A 417 34.48 19.91 7.36
C HIS A 417 33.16 19.23 7.70
N LEU A 418 33.16 18.47 8.80
CA LEU A 418 31.98 17.75 9.29
C LEU A 418 31.61 18.27 10.69
N SER A 419 30.34 18.63 10.87
CA SER A 419 29.78 19.05 12.16
C SER A 419 28.58 18.18 12.51
N LEU A 420 28.56 17.63 13.73
CA LEU A 420 27.40 16.93 14.29
C LEU A 420 26.74 17.84 15.34
N GLU A 421 25.59 18.41 15.00
CA GLU A 421 24.76 19.17 15.94
C GLU A 421 23.67 18.27 16.53
N PRO A 422 23.30 18.44 17.80
CA PRO A 422 22.11 17.80 18.35
C PRO A 422 20.93 18.16 17.46
N ALA A 423 20.16 17.17 17.02
CA ALA A 423 18.86 17.44 16.46
C ALA A 423 18.05 18.16 17.53
N VAL A 424 17.89 19.47 17.39
CA VAL A 424 16.90 20.22 18.15
C VAL A 424 15.57 19.65 17.68
N ILE A 425 14.99 18.75 18.48
CA ILE A 425 13.55 18.50 18.41
C ILE A 425 12.96 19.83 18.82
N GLY A 426 12.59 20.63 17.82
CA GLY A 426 12.05 21.96 18.01
C GLY A 426 10.91 21.91 19.01
N GLU A 427 10.81 22.96 19.82
CA GLU A 427 9.61 23.27 20.58
C GLU A 427 8.37 22.92 19.75
N ILE A 428 7.44 22.17 20.34
CA ILE A 428 6.16 21.85 19.73
C ILE A 428 5.55 23.19 19.30
N ASN A 429 5.54 23.48 18.00
CA ASN A 429 4.94 24.70 17.48
C ASN A 429 3.41 24.53 17.56
N LEU A 430 2.85 24.87 18.73
CA LEU A 430 1.45 24.72 19.07
C LEU A 430 0.56 25.40 18.01
N THR A 431 1.02 26.51 17.43
CA THR A 431 0.35 27.24 16.36
C THR A 431 0.26 26.42 15.07
N LYS A 432 1.33 25.74 14.64
CA LYS A 432 1.30 24.88 13.44
C LYS A 432 0.35 23.70 13.58
N ILE A 433 0.29 23.06 14.76
CA ILE A 433 -0.65 21.96 15.03
C ILE A 433 -2.10 22.48 15.00
N TYR A 434 -2.34 23.64 15.60
CA TYR A 434 -3.64 24.27 15.61
C TYR A 434 -4.11 24.64 14.19
N ASP A 435 -3.23 25.25 13.39
CA ASP A 435 -3.52 25.65 12.01
C ASP A 435 -3.76 24.45 11.09
N LEU A 436 -3.05 23.34 11.30
CA LEU A 436 -3.30 22.09 10.59
C LEU A 436 -4.69 21.52 10.93
N GLY A 437 -5.06 21.55 12.22
CA GLY A 437 -6.41 21.19 12.65
C GLY A 437 -7.49 22.02 11.93
N ILE A 438 -7.30 23.34 11.84
CA ILE A 438 -8.19 24.26 11.12
C ILE A 438 -8.25 23.93 9.63
N LYS A 439 -7.10 23.68 8.99
CA LYS A 439 -7.02 23.31 7.56
C LYS A 439 -7.82 22.03 7.29
N LEU A 440 -7.63 21.00 8.11
CA LEU A 440 -8.36 19.74 8.00
C LEU A 440 -9.87 19.91 8.21
N MET A 441 -10.31 20.80 9.10
CA MET A 441 -11.73 21.14 9.23
C MET A 441 -12.29 21.78 7.94
N LYS A 442 -11.53 22.70 7.31
CA LYS A 442 -11.93 23.33 6.04
C LYS A 442 -12.02 22.32 4.90
N GLU A 443 -11.14 21.32 4.90
CA GLU A 443 -11.14 20.18 3.97
C GLU A 443 -12.21 19.12 4.30
N LYS A 444 -13.02 19.33 5.35
CA LYS A 444 -14.06 18.42 5.86
C LYS A 444 -13.52 17.07 6.38
N GLU A 445 -12.24 17.00 6.68
CA GLU A 445 -11.55 15.85 7.28
C GLU A 445 -11.69 15.85 8.81
N MET A 446 -12.94 15.84 9.30
CA MET A 446 -13.29 16.11 10.70
C MET A 446 -12.57 15.22 11.72
N LEU A 447 -12.34 13.93 11.40
CA LEU A 447 -11.66 13.00 12.29
C LEU A 447 -10.16 13.30 12.41
N LYS A 448 -9.50 13.66 11.30
CA LYS A 448 -8.09 14.06 11.31
C LYS A 448 -7.91 15.40 12.02
N ALA A 449 -8.82 16.34 11.78
CA ALA A 449 -8.84 17.61 12.49
C ALA A 449 -8.97 17.41 14.00
N LEU A 450 -9.90 16.54 14.43
CA LEU A 450 -10.07 16.17 15.84
C LEU A 450 -8.79 15.58 16.43
N PHE A 451 -8.09 14.73 15.68
CA PHE A 451 -6.79 14.15 16.08
C PHE A 451 -5.72 15.23 16.25
N GLU A 452 -5.57 16.15 15.30
CA GLU A 452 -4.59 17.24 15.41
C GLU A 452 -4.87 18.17 16.59
N PHE A 453 -6.14 18.54 16.82
CA PHE A 453 -6.48 19.34 18.00
C PHE A 453 -6.23 18.60 19.32
N SER A 454 -6.41 17.28 19.36
CA SER A 454 -6.16 16.51 20.60
C SER A 454 -4.70 16.53 21.06
N LYS A 455 -3.73 16.70 20.14
CA LYS A 455 -2.31 16.87 20.49
C LYS A 455 -2.02 18.12 21.32
N LEU A 456 -2.95 19.07 21.32
CA LEU A 456 -2.85 20.32 22.07
C LEU A 456 -3.46 20.21 23.48
N ALA A 457 -4.04 19.07 23.85
CA ALA A 457 -4.86 18.92 25.06
C ALA A 457 -4.11 19.29 26.35
N ASN A 458 -2.83 18.93 26.46
CA ASN A 458 -2.02 19.22 27.64
C ASN A 458 -1.49 20.67 27.69
N HIS A 459 -1.73 21.45 26.64
CA HIS A 459 -1.24 22.82 26.48
C HIS A 459 -2.39 23.83 26.39
N ILE A 460 -3.65 23.39 26.57
CA ILE A 460 -4.84 24.25 26.44
C ILE A 460 -4.79 25.43 27.42
N ASP A 461 -4.31 25.19 28.65
CA ASP A 461 -4.28 26.22 29.68
C ASP A 461 -3.23 27.31 29.39
N SER A 462 -2.23 27.01 28.57
CA SER A 462 -1.21 27.96 28.13
C SER A 462 -1.53 28.65 26.80
N MET A 463 -2.71 28.40 26.20
CA MET A 463 -3.10 29.02 24.92
C MET A 463 -3.90 30.32 25.13
N PRO A 464 -3.41 31.48 24.65
CA PRO A 464 -4.23 32.66 24.54
C PRO A 464 -5.30 32.38 23.47
N ASP A 465 -6.58 32.36 23.83
CA ASP A 465 -7.74 31.93 23.01
C ASP A 465 -8.11 30.43 23.03
N ASN A 466 -7.86 29.74 24.15
CA ASN A 466 -8.27 28.34 24.32
C ASN A 466 -9.79 28.08 24.11
N PHE A 467 -10.67 29.08 24.25
CA PHE A 467 -12.09 28.97 23.89
C PHE A 467 -12.29 28.58 22.42
N ARG A 468 -11.41 29.00 21.49
CA ARG A 468 -11.50 28.62 20.08
C ARG A 468 -11.21 27.15 19.88
N TRP A 469 -10.26 26.59 20.62
CA TRP A 469 -9.97 25.15 20.63
C TRP A 469 -11.22 24.33 21.01
N TYR A 470 -11.89 24.72 22.10
CA TYR A 470 -13.15 24.09 22.52
C TYR A 470 -14.25 24.19 21.45
N LEU A 471 -14.38 25.34 20.76
CA LEU A 471 -15.31 25.47 19.64
C LEU A 471 -14.95 24.51 18.49
N ASN A 472 -13.68 24.43 18.11
CA ASN A 472 -13.24 23.61 16.97
C ASN A 472 -13.40 22.12 17.25
N ILE A 473 -13.08 21.67 18.47
CA ILE A 473 -13.41 20.31 18.92
C ILE A 473 -14.92 20.07 18.83
N GLY A 474 -15.72 21.01 19.33
CA GLY A 474 -17.18 20.95 19.23
C GLY A 474 -17.69 20.90 17.78
N GLY A 475 -17.07 21.66 16.87
CA GLY A 475 -17.37 21.66 15.45
C GLY A 475 -16.97 20.37 14.74
N CYS A 476 -15.81 19.79 15.07
CA CYS A 476 -15.40 18.47 14.59
C CYS A 476 -16.38 17.39 15.07
N LEU A 477 -16.74 17.40 16.36
CA LEU A 477 -17.71 16.46 16.94
C LEU A 477 -19.08 16.62 16.30
N PHE A 478 -19.52 17.86 16.04
CA PHE A 478 -20.77 18.13 15.34
C PHE A 478 -20.72 17.61 13.89
N GLY A 479 -19.63 17.83 13.17
CA GLY A 479 -19.41 17.29 11.82
C GLY A 479 -19.29 15.76 11.78
N LEU A 480 -18.86 15.13 12.88
CA LEU A 480 -18.89 13.68 13.09
C LEU A 480 -20.25 13.19 13.62
N GLY A 481 -21.18 14.12 13.86
CA GLY A 481 -22.54 13.90 14.33
C GLY A 481 -22.69 13.63 15.83
N GLU A 482 -21.65 13.73 16.65
CA GLU A 482 -21.72 13.60 18.12
C GLU A 482 -22.31 14.86 18.77
N THR A 483 -23.61 15.11 18.57
CA THR A 483 -24.30 16.37 18.93
C THR A 483 -24.30 16.68 20.43
N GLU A 484 -24.44 15.67 21.30
CA GLU A 484 -24.41 15.87 22.76
C GLU A 484 -23.04 16.31 23.25
N LEU A 485 -21.97 15.69 22.71
CA LEU A 485 -20.60 16.07 23.03
C LEU A 485 -20.23 17.40 22.39
N ALA A 486 -20.65 17.63 21.14
CA ALA A 486 -20.48 18.91 20.46
C ALA A 486 -21.10 20.05 21.29
N ASP A 487 -22.34 19.90 21.76
CA ASP A 487 -23.01 20.86 22.63
C ASP A 487 -22.20 21.13 23.91
N LYS A 488 -21.69 20.08 24.57
CA LYS A 488 -20.83 20.20 25.76
C LYS A 488 -19.58 21.05 25.48
N TYR A 489 -18.86 20.78 24.39
CA TYR A 489 -17.62 21.48 24.04
C TYR A 489 -17.87 22.92 23.54
N ILE A 490 -18.96 23.15 22.80
CA ILE A 490 -19.38 24.48 22.34
C ILE A 490 -19.83 25.34 23.53
N LYS A 491 -20.59 24.77 24.47
CA LYS A 491 -20.94 25.47 25.73
C LYS A 491 -19.70 25.83 26.53
N LYS A 492 -18.71 24.93 26.62
CA LYS A 492 -17.44 25.22 27.31
C LYS A 492 -16.68 26.38 26.66
N SER A 493 -16.68 26.48 25.33
CA SER A 493 -16.15 27.63 24.59
C SER A 493 -16.86 28.94 24.96
N LEU A 494 -18.20 28.92 25.00
CA LEU A 494 -19.03 30.07 25.40
C LEU A 494 -18.90 30.44 26.88
N THR A 495 -18.63 29.49 27.78
CA THR A 495 -18.33 29.79 29.18
C THR A 495 -17.03 30.58 29.32
N ILE A 496 -16.02 30.26 28.51
CA ILE A 496 -14.72 30.93 28.55
C ILE A 496 -14.80 32.29 27.84
N ASN A 497 -15.49 32.38 26.71
CA ASN A 497 -15.76 33.64 26.01
C ASN A 497 -17.25 33.77 25.62
N PRO A 498 -18.07 34.39 26.48
CA PRO A 498 -19.51 34.56 26.23
C PRO A 498 -19.85 35.42 25.02
N ASN A 499 -18.91 36.21 24.51
CA ASN A 499 -19.12 37.12 23.37
C ASN A 499 -18.63 36.55 22.04
N TYR A 500 -18.16 35.30 22.01
CA TYR A 500 -17.65 34.71 20.77
C TYR A 500 -18.78 34.38 19.78
N GLU A 501 -19.03 35.28 18.83
CA GLU A 501 -20.15 35.19 17.88
C GLU A 501 -20.18 33.89 17.07
N TYR A 502 -19.00 33.38 16.67
CA TYR A 502 -18.92 32.11 15.95
C TYR A 502 -19.45 30.95 16.80
N ALA A 503 -19.10 30.88 18.08
CA ALA A 503 -19.62 29.85 18.97
C ALA A 503 -21.13 30.01 19.23
N LYS A 504 -21.66 31.25 19.29
CA LYS A 504 -23.11 31.50 19.38
C LYS A 504 -23.83 30.99 18.14
N LYS A 505 -23.35 31.34 16.95
CA LYS A 505 -23.91 30.92 15.66
C LYS A 505 -23.84 29.40 15.48
N THR A 506 -22.74 28.77 15.87
CA THR A 506 -22.61 27.30 15.84
C THR A 506 -23.55 26.63 16.86
N ASN A 507 -23.71 27.19 18.05
CA ASN A 507 -24.66 26.70 19.06
C ASN A 507 -26.12 26.85 18.62
N GLU A 508 -26.47 27.96 17.96
CA GLU A 508 -27.79 28.17 17.35
C GLU A 508 -28.03 27.23 16.17
N SER A 509 -27.02 26.99 15.33
CA SER A 509 -27.10 26.02 14.24
C SER A 509 -27.33 24.61 14.78
N LEU A 510 -26.63 24.24 15.86
CA LEU A 510 -26.82 22.97 16.57
C LEU A 510 -28.23 22.82 17.16
N LYS A 511 -28.86 23.93 17.58
CA LYS A 511 -30.25 23.97 18.10
C LYS A 511 -31.33 24.01 17.00
N ASN A 512 -31.02 24.51 15.81
CA ASN A 512 -31.99 24.74 14.72
C ASN A 512 -32.00 23.65 13.62
N GLU A 513 -31.33 22.52 13.80
CA GLU A 513 -31.22 21.51 12.73
C GLU A 513 -32.45 20.58 12.62
N LYS A 514 -33.43 21.01 11.81
CA LYS A 514 -34.30 20.11 11.01
C LYS A 514 -33.70 19.75 9.63
N ARG A 515 -32.48 20.21 9.29
CA ARG A 515 -31.73 19.96 8.03
C ARG A 515 -30.26 19.70 8.40
N LYS A 516 -29.60 18.54 8.25
CA LYS A 516 -29.79 17.35 7.39
C LYS A 516 -29.52 16.07 8.22
N LYS A 517 -30.59 15.40 8.68
CA LYS A 517 -30.49 14.11 9.42
C LYS A 517 -29.60 13.07 8.71
N ILE A 518 -29.59 13.03 7.38
CA ILE A 518 -28.86 12.05 6.57
C ILE A 518 -27.33 12.18 6.70
N GLU A 519 -26.76 13.37 6.50
CA GLU A 519 -25.29 13.59 6.58
C GLU A 519 -24.77 13.36 8.01
N VAL A 520 -25.55 13.74 9.03
CA VAL A 520 -25.24 13.50 10.45
C VAL A 520 -25.27 12.01 10.78
N ILE A 521 -26.25 11.26 10.27
CA ILE A 521 -26.36 9.80 10.46
C ILE A 521 -25.17 9.06 9.82
N PHE A 522 -24.82 9.40 8.57
CA PHE A 522 -23.67 8.78 7.89
C PHE A 522 -22.33 9.13 8.56
N SER A 523 -22.19 10.34 9.10
CA SER A 523 -20.97 10.77 9.79
C SER A 523 -20.80 10.09 11.15
N ARG A 524 -21.90 9.91 11.92
CA ARG A 524 -21.92 9.10 13.16
C ARG A 524 -21.47 7.66 12.89
N GLN A 525 -21.94 7.08 11.80
CA GLN A 525 -21.59 5.71 11.41
C GLN A 525 -20.14 5.58 10.98
N LYS A 526 -19.61 6.53 10.20
CA LYS A 526 -18.18 6.54 9.81
C LYS A 526 -17.28 6.66 11.05
N PHE A 527 -17.63 7.54 11.98
CA PHE A 527 -16.92 7.68 13.24
C PHE A 527 -16.92 6.38 14.05
N PHE A 528 -18.09 5.76 14.17
CA PHE A 528 -18.23 4.47 14.84
C PHE A 528 -17.46 3.35 14.15
N TYR A 529 -17.49 3.28 12.81
CA TYR A 529 -16.73 2.31 12.03
C TYR A 529 -15.21 2.40 12.30
N GLU A 530 -14.68 3.63 12.39
CA GLU A 530 -13.27 3.85 12.72
C GLU A 530 -12.95 3.49 14.19
N LEU A 531 -13.85 3.75 15.13
CA LEU A 531 -13.69 3.37 16.54
C LEU A 531 -13.53 1.86 16.72
N LEU A 532 -14.28 1.06 15.97
CA LEU A 532 -14.29 -0.40 16.09
C LEU A 532 -13.03 -1.07 15.51
N LYS A 533 -12.34 -0.41 14.57
CA LYS A 533 -11.03 -0.88 14.06
C LYS A 533 -9.94 -0.83 15.13
N VAL A 534 -10.12 -0.03 16.18
CA VAL A 534 -9.16 0.12 17.29
C VAL A 534 -9.26 -1.05 18.30
N GLY A 535 -10.26 -1.93 18.12
CA GLY A 535 -10.45 -3.15 18.91
C GLY A 535 -11.68 -3.09 19.80
N LEU A 536 -12.48 -4.16 19.77
CA LEU A 536 -13.70 -4.31 20.55
C LEU A 536 -13.45 -5.12 21.81
N ASN A 537 -13.96 -4.65 22.95
CA ASN A 537 -14.07 -5.45 24.17
C ASN A 537 -15.43 -5.16 24.80
N PHE A 538 -16.47 -5.83 24.35
CA PHE A 538 -17.78 -5.60 24.89
C PHE A 538 -17.90 -6.23 26.29
N ASP A 539 -18.55 -5.58 27.21
CA ASP A 539 -18.76 -6.00 28.59
C ASP A 539 -20.21 -6.46 28.74
N PHE A 540 -20.48 -7.70 28.34
CA PHE A 540 -21.80 -8.34 28.43
C PHE A 540 -21.69 -9.74 29.05
N PRO A 541 -22.76 -10.24 29.71
CA PRO A 541 -22.75 -11.58 30.30
C PRO A 541 -22.59 -12.66 29.23
N ILE A 542 -21.85 -13.72 29.55
CA ILE A 542 -21.71 -14.87 28.64
C ILE A 542 -23.09 -15.51 28.47
N ASN A 543 -23.54 -15.58 27.23
CA ASN A 543 -24.77 -16.26 26.85
C ASN A 543 -24.42 -17.63 26.27
N ASP A 544 -25.16 -18.66 26.66
CA ASP A 544 -25.09 -19.95 25.98
C ASP A 544 -25.77 -19.83 24.62
N ASN A 545 -25.00 -19.42 23.61
CA ASN A 545 -25.53 -19.00 22.33
C ASN A 545 -25.46 -20.14 21.29
N GLU A 546 -26.62 -20.56 20.79
CA GLU A 546 -26.75 -21.62 19.78
C GLU A 546 -25.99 -21.34 18.49
N LEU A 547 -25.94 -20.08 18.02
CA LEU A 547 -25.18 -19.69 16.83
C LEU A 547 -23.69 -19.96 17.01
N ILE A 548 -23.14 -19.78 18.21
CA ILE A 548 -21.72 -20.05 18.50
C ILE A 548 -21.40 -21.55 18.50
N LYS A 549 -22.33 -22.36 19.00
CA LYS A 549 -22.21 -23.81 18.91
C LYS A 549 -22.28 -24.27 17.46
N ASP A 550 -23.26 -23.80 16.70
CA ASP A 550 -23.39 -24.08 15.26
C ASP A 550 -22.17 -23.61 14.45
N ALA A 551 -21.64 -22.42 14.77
CA ALA A 551 -20.40 -21.89 14.21
C ALA A 551 -19.19 -22.79 14.49
N THR A 552 -19.08 -23.30 15.72
CA THR A 552 -18.02 -24.22 16.15
C THR A 552 -18.14 -25.54 15.39
N THR A 553 -19.33 -26.14 15.36
CA THR A 553 -19.64 -27.35 14.59
C THR A 553 -19.31 -27.18 13.11
N PHE A 554 -19.68 -26.05 12.51
CA PHE A 554 -19.41 -25.75 11.11
C PHE A 554 -17.91 -25.74 10.80
N LEU A 555 -17.10 -25.08 11.63
CA LEU A 555 -15.65 -25.01 11.45
C LEU A 555 -14.97 -26.36 11.74
N GLU A 556 -15.41 -27.08 12.76
CA GLU A 556 -14.90 -28.43 13.08
C GLU A 556 -15.20 -29.42 11.96
N TYR A 557 -16.39 -29.36 11.38
CA TYR A 557 -16.75 -30.18 10.23
C TYR A 557 -15.86 -29.86 9.02
N ILE A 558 -15.65 -28.58 8.69
CA ILE A 558 -14.74 -28.19 7.60
C ILE A 558 -13.30 -28.67 7.89
N LYS A 559 -12.84 -28.55 9.14
CA LYS A 559 -11.52 -29.01 9.59
C LYS A 559 -11.36 -30.52 9.41
N GLN A 560 -12.37 -31.30 9.79
CA GLN A 560 -12.35 -32.76 9.74
C GLN A 560 -12.45 -33.28 8.30
N TYR A 561 -13.41 -32.78 7.51
CA TYR A 561 -13.79 -33.41 6.25
C TYR A 561 -13.19 -32.76 4.99
N LYS A 562 -12.54 -31.59 5.10
CA LYS A 562 -11.97 -30.85 3.95
C LYS A 562 -12.98 -30.74 2.80
N VAL A 563 -14.12 -30.13 3.14
CA VAL A 563 -15.40 -30.23 2.43
C VAL A 563 -15.28 -29.87 0.94
N PRO A 564 -15.73 -30.73 -0.01
CA PRO A 564 -15.71 -30.41 -1.43
C PRO A 564 -16.65 -29.26 -1.78
N ILE A 565 -16.25 -28.45 -2.76
CA ILE A 565 -17.03 -27.34 -3.31
C ILE A 565 -17.23 -27.49 -4.83
N THR A 566 -18.35 -26.97 -5.32
CA THR A 566 -18.70 -27.00 -6.75
C THR A 566 -17.70 -26.19 -7.58
N LYS A 567 -17.33 -26.69 -8.77
CA LYS A 567 -16.30 -26.04 -9.61
C LYS A 567 -16.70 -24.63 -10.07
N VAL A 568 -17.97 -24.45 -10.44
CA VAL A 568 -18.50 -23.22 -11.03
C VAL A 568 -18.87 -22.19 -9.96
N LYS A 569 -19.73 -22.56 -8.99
CA LYS A 569 -20.25 -21.63 -7.98
C LYS A 569 -19.37 -21.50 -6.75
N LYS A 570 -18.38 -22.40 -6.58
CA LYS A 570 -17.48 -22.47 -5.42
C LYS A 570 -18.24 -22.58 -4.07
N GLU A 571 -19.39 -23.24 -4.10
CA GLU A 571 -20.27 -23.52 -2.96
C GLU A 571 -20.06 -24.93 -2.42
N ILE A 572 -20.40 -25.18 -1.15
CA ILE A 572 -20.40 -26.54 -0.59
C ILE A 572 -21.35 -27.42 -1.41
N THR A 573 -20.93 -28.65 -1.74
CA THR A 573 -21.79 -29.58 -2.48
C THR A 573 -23.06 -29.87 -1.67
N PHE A 574 -24.22 -29.98 -2.33
CA PHE A 574 -25.49 -30.11 -1.62
C PHE A 574 -25.55 -31.33 -0.68
N ALA A 575 -24.91 -32.45 -1.06
CA ALA A 575 -24.78 -33.61 -0.18
C ALA A 575 -24.05 -33.29 1.14
N GLN A 576 -22.96 -32.52 1.06
CA GLN A 576 -22.19 -32.09 2.24
C GLN A 576 -22.93 -31.01 3.03
N VAL A 577 -23.70 -30.14 2.35
CA VAL A 577 -24.60 -29.20 3.01
C VAL A 577 -25.60 -29.95 3.90
N LEU A 578 -26.26 -30.98 3.38
CA LEU A 578 -27.23 -31.78 4.14
C LEU A 578 -26.58 -32.50 5.33
N GLU A 579 -25.40 -33.08 5.13
CA GLU A 579 -24.67 -33.78 6.20
C GLU A 579 -24.25 -32.81 7.31
N LEU A 580 -23.71 -31.65 6.95
CA LEU A 580 -23.34 -30.60 7.88
C LEU A 580 -24.58 -30.04 8.61
N ASN A 581 -25.68 -29.82 7.89
CA ASN A 581 -26.92 -29.30 8.46
C ASN A 581 -27.42 -30.19 9.61
N LYS A 582 -27.40 -31.52 9.43
CA LYS A 582 -27.80 -32.49 10.46
C LYS A 582 -26.97 -32.44 11.75
N LYS A 583 -25.76 -31.88 11.69
CA LYS A 583 -24.87 -31.74 12.84
C LYS A 583 -25.09 -30.43 13.60
N LEU A 584 -25.77 -29.44 12.99
CA LEU A 584 -26.11 -28.21 13.67
C LEU A 584 -27.12 -28.49 14.79
N ILE A 585 -27.01 -27.75 15.89
CA ILE A 585 -27.96 -27.77 17.00
C ILE A 585 -29.34 -27.35 16.51
N ARG A 586 -29.38 -26.35 15.62
CA ARG A 586 -30.62 -25.91 15.00
C ARG A 586 -30.47 -25.91 13.48
N PRO A 587 -30.72 -27.05 12.82
CA PRO A 587 -30.60 -27.18 11.37
C PRO A 587 -31.52 -26.21 10.64
N ASP A 588 -31.08 -25.75 9.47
CA ASP A 588 -31.96 -25.10 8.51
C ASP A 588 -33.01 -26.10 8.01
N PRO A 589 -34.25 -25.67 7.72
CA PRO A 589 -35.25 -26.56 7.14
C PRO A 589 -34.79 -27.06 5.77
N GLU A 590 -34.98 -28.33 5.44
CA GLU A 590 -34.67 -28.88 4.11
C GLU A 590 -35.79 -28.62 3.08
N ILE A 591 -36.97 -28.25 3.58
CA ILE A 591 -38.19 -28.06 2.81
C ILE A 591 -38.91 -26.81 3.29
N LEU A 592 -39.32 -25.94 2.36
CA LEU A 592 -40.12 -24.76 2.59
C LEU A 592 -41.56 -25.00 2.11
N LYS A 593 -42.57 -24.80 2.97
CA LYS A 593 -43.98 -25.12 2.67
C LYS A 593 -44.85 -23.88 2.47
N ILE A 594 -44.74 -23.18 1.35
CA ILE A 594 -45.52 -21.95 1.10
C ILE A 594 -46.94 -22.33 0.69
N GLU A 595 -47.91 -22.07 1.59
CA GLU A 595 -49.32 -22.40 1.41
C GLU A 595 -49.55 -23.89 1.10
N LYS A 596 -50.07 -24.23 -0.09
CA LYS A 596 -50.28 -25.63 -0.53
C LYS A 596 -49.07 -26.22 -1.25
N THR A 597 -48.01 -25.45 -1.49
CA THR A 597 -46.87 -25.87 -2.30
C THR A 597 -45.66 -26.17 -1.44
N THR A 598 -45.02 -27.32 -1.70
CA THR A 598 -43.83 -27.77 -1.00
C THR A 598 -42.61 -27.57 -1.90
N TYR A 599 -41.65 -26.76 -1.44
CA TYR A 599 -40.40 -26.48 -2.14
C TYR A 599 -39.25 -27.17 -1.41
N GLN A 600 -38.61 -28.14 -2.06
CA GLN A 600 -37.40 -28.76 -1.53
C GLN A 600 -36.18 -27.90 -1.86
N TYR A 601 -35.34 -27.63 -0.88
CA TYR A 601 -34.07 -26.95 -1.12
C TYR A 601 -33.12 -27.82 -1.93
N LYS A 602 -32.34 -27.19 -2.80
CA LYS A 602 -31.39 -27.82 -3.73
C LYS A 602 -29.98 -27.24 -3.63
N TYR A 603 -29.82 -26.11 -2.94
CA TYR A 603 -28.57 -25.35 -2.87
C TYR A 603 -28.28 -24.81 -1.48
N GLN A 604 -27.00 -24.56 -1.21
CA GLN A 604 -26.52 -24.01 0.07
C GLN A 604 -27.16 -22.65 0.42
N TRP A 605 -27.31 -21.75 -0.56
CA TRP A 605 -27.83 -20.40 -0.33
C TRP A 605 -29.29 -20.39 0.12
N GLN A 606 -30.04 -21.47 -0.11
CA GLN A 606 -31.41 -21.65 0.37
C GLN A 606 -31.46 -22.02 1.86
N MET A 607 -30.33 -22.40 2.47
CA MET A 607 -30.20 -22.72 3.89
C MET A 607 -29.59 -21.52 4.63
N PRO A 608 -30.41 -20.65 5.24
CA PRO A 608 -29.96 -19.30 5.61
C PRO A 608 -28.85 -19.28 6.66
N LYS A 609 -28.86 -20.19 7.65
CA LYS A 609 -27.84 -20.23 8.69
C LYS A 609 -26.52 -20.75 8.14
N LEU A 610 -26.55 -21.83 7.36
CA LEU A 610 -25.34 -22.33 6.70
C LEU A 610 -24.76 -21.33 5.70
N ASN A 611 -25.62 -20.65 4.93
CA ASN A 611 -25.19 -19.60 4.02
C ASN A 611 -24.54 -18.45 4.78
N PHE A 612 -25.15 -18.01 5.90
CA PHE A 612 -24.60 -17.00 6.78
C PHE A 612 -23.21 -17.37 7.29
N LEU A 613 -23.05 -18.55 7.91
CA LEU A 613 -21.77 -19.00 8.46
C LEU A 613 -20.70 -19.13 7.36
N HIS A 614 -21.05 -19.68 6.19
CA HIS A 614 -20.12 -19.77 5.07
C HIS A 614 -19.62 -18.38 4.65
N ILE A 615 -20.54 -17.44 4.39
CA ILE A 615 -20.17 -16.10 3.88
C ILE A 615 -19.33 -15.36 4.92
N VAL A 616 -19.80 -15.31 6.16
CA VAL A 616 -19.13 -14.58 7.25
C VAL A 616 -17.73 -15.14 7.52
N PHE A 617 -17.58 -16.47 7.54
CA PHE A 617 -16.27 -17.09 7.75
C PHE A 617 -15.34 -16.97 6.56
N LEU A 618 -15.87 -16.99 5.34
CA LEU A 618 -15.06 -16.79 4.14
C LEU A 618 -14.53 -15.36 4.07
N VAL A 619 -15.40 -14.37 4.30
CA VAL A 619 -15.05 -12.94 4.36
C VAL A 619 -14.07 -12.67 5.51
N GLY A 620 -14.31 -13.27 6.68
CA GLY A 620 -13.43 -13.16 7.82
C GLY A 620 -12.10 -13.90 7.69
N GLY A 621 -11.93 -14.70 6.64
CA GLY A 621 -10.75 -15.52 6.42
C GLY A 621 -10.60 -16.68 7.40
N LEU A 622 -11.67 -17.08 8.10
CA LEU A 622 -11.71 -18.25 9.00
C LEU A 622 -11.73 -19.56 8.22
N ILE A 623 -12.32 -19.52 7.02
CA ILE A 623 -12.25 -20.60 6.04
C ILE A 623 -11.69 -20.07 4.73
N LYS A 624 -11.07 -20.93 3.94
CA LYS A 624 -10.46 -20.59 2.66
C LYS A 624 -10.81 -21.63 1.59
N ARG A 625 -10.92 -21.17 0.36
CA ARG A 625 -11.09 -22.05 -0.81
C ARG A 625 -9.72 -22.50 -1.30
N GLU A 626 -9.57 -23.79 -1.55
CA GLU A 626 -8.36 -24.36 -2.12
C GLU A 626 -8.74 -25.42 -3.15
N LYS A 627 -8.47 -25.15 -4.42
CA LYS A 627 -8.92 -25.94 -5.58
C LYS A 627 -10.45 -26.12 -5.60
N ASP A 628 -10.91 -27.33 -5.30
CA ASP A 628 -12.29 -27.81 -5.25
C ASP A 628 -12.70 -28.18 -3.81
N LYS A 629 -12.00 -27.65 -2.80
CA LYS A 629 -12.30 -27.88 -1.38
C LYS A 629 -12.37 -26.58 -0.58
N LEU A 630 -13.12 -26.63 0.50
CA LEU A 630 -13.21 -25.63 1.55
C LEU A 630 -12.42 -26.15 2.76
N LEU A 631 -11.50 -25.33 3.26
CA LEU A 631 -10.59 -25.69 4.35
C LEU A 631 -10.69 -24.64 5.45
N ILE A 632 -10.47 -25.05 6.70
CA ILE A 632 -10.26 -24.11 7.79
C ILE A 632 -8.90 -23.41 7.61
N SER A 633 -8.83 -22.13 7.96
CA SER A 633 -7.57 -21.37 7.96
C SER A 633 -6.91 -21.40 9.35
N LYS A 634 -5.67 -20.93 9.45
CA LYS A 634 -5.01 -20.72 10.76
C LYS A 634 -5.84 -19.79 11.67
N LYS A 635 -6.51 -18.78 11.09
CA LYS A 635 -7.39 -17.88 11.82
C LYS A 635 -8.66 -18.61 12.29
N GLY A 636 -9.21 -19.52 11.48
CA GLY A 636 -10.31 -20.38 11.90
C GLY A 636 -9.93 -21.34 13.03
N GLU A 637 -8.71 -21.90 13.00
CA GLU A 637 -8.21 -22.73 14.11
C GLU A 637 -8.03 -21.92 15.40
N GLN A 638 -7.48 -20.71 15.30
CA GLN A 638 -7.38 -19.80 16.43
C GLN A 638 -8.76 -19.40 16.96
N PHE A 639 -9.73 -19.17 16.07
CA PHE A 639 -11.11 -18.89 16.45
C PHE A 639 -11.73 -20.02 17.26
N LEU A 640 -11.47 -21.29 16.92
CA LEU A 640 -12.00 -22.44 17.67
C LEU A 640 -11.53 -22.45 19.14
N LEU A 641 -10.32 -21.96 19.42
CA LEU A 641 -9.73 -21.88 20.76
C LEU A 641 -10.27 -20.73 21.62
N LYS A 642 -10.97 -19.77 21.02
CA LYS A 642 -11.53 -18.61 21.72
C LYS A 642 -12.67 -19.00 22.66
N ASN A 643 -12.85 -18.21 23.72
CA ASN A 643 -14.00 -18.38 24.59
C ASN A 643 -15.30 -17.91 23.89
N THR A 644 -16.46 -18.26 24.44
CA THR A 644 -17.77 -17.95 23.84
C THR A 644 -17.97 -16.46 23.58
N LYS A 645 -17.52 -15.61 24.50
CA LYS A 645 -17.64 -14.15 24.37
C LYS A 645 -16.85 -13.67 23.15
N GLU A 646 -15.55 -13.99 23.08
CA GLU A 646 -14.68 -13.59 21.97
C GLU A 646 -15.20 -14.11 20.62
N LYS A 647 -15.82 -15.30 20.59
CA LYS A 647 -16.47 -15.84 19.40
C LYS A 647 -17.70 -15.02 18.98
N ILE A 648 -18.56 -14.61 19.93
CA ILE A 648 -19.69 -13.71 19.66
C ILE A 648 -19.19 -12.39 19.07
N GLU A 649 -18.19 -11.79 19.71
CA GLU A 649 -17.62 -10.50 19.27
C GLU A 649 -17.07 -10.58 17.85
N GLU A 650 -16.29 -11.63 17.53
CA GLU A 650 -15.70 -11.77 16.21
C GLU A 650 -16.74 -12.09 15.13
N ILE A 651 -17.70 -13.00 15.37
CA ILE A 651 -18.74 -13.29 14.37
C ILE A 651 -19.63 -12.07 14.14
N PHE A 652 -20.03 -11.38 15.22
CA PHE A 652 -20.82 -10.17 15.11
C PHE A 652 -20.07 -9.11 14.30
N TYR A 653 -18.79 -8.90 14.59
CA TYR A 653 -17.95 -7.95 13.85
C TYR A 653 -17.84 -8.31 12.36
N LEU A 654 -17.53 -9.58 12.06
CA LEU A 654 -17.38 -10.05 10.68
C LEU A 654 -18.67 -9.91 9.87
N TRP A 655 -19.81 -10.27 10.44
CA TRP A 655 -21.11 -10.11 9.79
C TRP A 655 -21.49 -8.64 9.62
N PHE A 656 -21.44 -7.89 10.71
CA PHE A 656 -22.00 -6.54 10.74
C PHE A 656 -21.16 -5.56 9.92
N TYR A 657 -19.84 -5.71 9.90
CA TYR A 657 -18.92 -4.73 9.28
C TYR A 657 -18.19 -5.23 8.04
N ASN A 658 -17.71 -6.47 8.03
CA ASN A 658 -16.85 -6.95 6.95
C ASN A 658 -17.64 -7.55 5.80
N THR A 659 -18.88 -7.96 6.05
CA THR A 659 -19.71 -8.64 5.07
C THR A 659 -20.61 -7.66 4.34
N ASN A 660 -20.62 -7.72 3.01
CA ASN A 660 -21.60 -7.01 2.18
C ASN A 660 -22.97 -7.70 2.33
N TRP A 661 -23.93 -7.08 3.02
CA TRP A 661 -25.23 -7.73 3.32
C TRP A 661 -26.01 -8.17 2.07
N PRO A 662 -25.96 -7.46 0.92
CA PRO A 662 -26.50 -7.97 -0.34
C PRO A 662 -26.01 -9.37 -0.74
N ALA A 663 -24.81 -9.80 -0.32
CA ALA A 663 -24.28 -11.13 -0.63
C ALA A 663 -25.13 -12.28 -0.04
N PHE A 664 -25.96 -12.00 0.97
CA PHE A 664 -26.92 -12.98 1.51
C PHE A 664 -28.13 -13.19 0.60
N GLN A 665 -28.39 -12.29 -0.36
CA GLN A 665 -29.61 -12.24 -1.18
C GLN A 665 -29.36 -12.39 -2.70
N GLU A 666 -28.12 -12.20 -3.19
CA GLU A 666 -27.74 -12.19 -4.62
C GLU A 666 -28.14 -13.41 -5.48
N ARG A 667 -28.72 -14.48 -4.90
CA ARG A 667 -28.94 -15.77 -5.57
C ARG A 667 -30.40 -16.20 -5.67
N GLU A 668 -31.33 -15.43 -5.11
CA GLU A 668 -32.77 -15.63 -5.31
C GLU A 668 -33.16 -14.99 -6.65
N GLY A 669 -33.26 -15.79 -7.72
CA GLY A 669 -33.65 -15.32 -9.07
C GLY A 669 -35.08 -14.76 -9.19
N TRP A 670 -35.69 -14.32 -8.10
CA TRP A 670 -37.06 -13.80 -8.00
C TRP A 670 -37.12 -12.27 -7.97
N VAL A 671 -35.99 -11.58 -7.79
CA VAL A 671 -35.91 -10.11 -7.75
C VAL A 671 -34.77 -9.65 -8.65
N SER A 672 -35.01 -8.65 -9.51
CA SER A 672 -33.95 -8.11 -10.36
C SER A 672 -32.81 -7.59 -9.47
N LYS A 673 -31.55 -7.77 -9.92
CA LYS A 673 -30.34 -7.32 -9.19
C LYS A 673 -30.40 -5.85 -8.76
N ASP A 674 -31.14 -5.04 -9.52
CA ASP A 674 -31.30 -3.61 -9.27
C ASP A 674 -32.33 -3.30 -8.15
N PHE A 675 -33.33 -4.17 -7.94
CA PHE A 675 -34.38 -3.95 -6.94
C PHE A 675 -33.99 -4.39 -5.52
N SER A 676 -33.15 -5.40 -5.34
CA SER A 676 -32.80 -5.95 -4.01
C SER A 676 -31.59 -5.28 -3.36
N ASN A 677 -30.59 -4.87 -4.14
CA ASN A 677 -29.31 -4.41 -3.58
C ASN A 677 -29.40 -3.03 -2.90
N LYS A 678 -30.14 -2.09 -3.50
CA LYS A 678 -30.21 -0.70 -2.99
C LYS A 678 -30.91 -0.62 -1.62
N PRO A 679 -32.09 -1.25 -1.39
CA PRO A 679 -32.72 -1.24 -0.08
C PRO A 679 -31.86 -1.91 1.02
N ILE A 680 -31.24 -3.06 0.73
CA ILE A 680 -30.37 -3.74 1.69
C ILE A 680 -29.14 -2.90 2.02
N LYS A 681 -28.56 -2.25 1.01
CA LYS A 681 -27.41 -1.36 1.21
C LYS A 681 -27.78 -0.18 2.10
N ILE A 682 -28.95 0.44 1.86
CA ILE A 682 -29.51 1.49 2.74
C ILE A 682 -29.65 0.98 4.18
N LEU A 683 -30.20 -0.23 4.38
CA LEU A 683 -30.36 -0.81 5.71
C LEU A 683 -29.02 -1.15 6.39
N GLN A 684 -28.06 -1.70 5.64
CA GLN A 684 -26.73 -1.97 6.15
C GLN A 684 -26.05 -0.66 6.56
N ASP A 685 -26.17 0.36 5.72
CA ASP A 685 -25.62 1.68 6.01
C ASP A 685 -26.33 2.26 7.24
N MET A 686 -27.64 2.10 7.40
CA MET A 686 -28.42 2.60 8.56
C MET A 686 -28.47 1.67 9.78
N SER A 687 -27.76 0.54 9.74
CA SER A 687 -27.86 -0.55 10.73
C SER A 687 -27.61 -0.11 12.18
N PHE A 688 -26.70 0.85 12.40
CA PHE A 688 -26.44 1.38 13.73
C PHE A 688 -27.60 2.23 14.27
N LEU A 689 -28.22 3.05 13.42
CA LEU A 689 -29.40 3.83 13.82
C LEU A 689 -30.53 2.87 14.21
N LEU A 690 -30.71 1.81 13.42
CA LEU A 690 -31.67 0.74 13.71
C LEU A 690 -31.38 0.08 15.06
N ILE A 691 -30.12 -0.24 15.39
CA ILE A 691 -29.76 -0.78 16.71
C ILE A 691 -30.04 0.23 17.84
N SER A 692 -29.74 1.50 17.63
CA SER A 692 -30.02 2.56 18.60
C SER A 692 -31.52 2.73 18.84
N GLU A 693 -32.35 2.65 17.79
CA GLU A 693 -33.80 2.70 17.93
C GLU A 693 -34.36 1.43 18.58
N ILE A 694 -33.81 0.26 18.27
CA ILE A 694 -34.13 -0.98 18.97
C ILE A 694 -33.94 -0.78 20.49
N LYS A 695 -32.85 -0.15 20.93
CA LYS A 695 -32.59 0.13 22.36
C LYS A 695 -33.74 0.89 23.03
N ARG A 696 -34.38 1.82 22.32
CA ARG A 696 -35.45 2.67 22.85
C ARG A 696 -36.78 1.93 22.96
N LEU A 697 -36.95 0.86 22.21
CA LEU A 697 -38.22 0.15 22.08
C LEU A 697 -38.20 -1.14 22.90
N SER A 698 -39.09 -1.24 23.88
CA SER A 698 -39.29 -2.47 24.64
C SER A 698 -39.79 -3.62 23.75
N ASN A 699 -40.72 -3.27 22.86
CA ASN A 699 -41.37 -4.14 21.88
C ASN A 699 -41.61 -3.36 20.58
N PHE A 700 -41.33 -3.95 19.42
CA PHE A 700 -41.40 -3.25 18.15
C PHE A 700 -41.71 -4.17 16.97
N LYS A 701 -42.27 -3.59 15.90
CA LYS A 701 -42.29 -4.21 14.57
C LYS A 701 -41.18 -3.62 13.68
N ALA A 702 -40.87 -4.28 12.58
CA ALA A 702 -39.92 -3.78 11.60
C ALA A 702 -40.34 -2.40 11.04
N GLU A 703 -41.65 -2.18 10.82
CA GLU A 703 -42.15 -0.88 10.36
C GLU A 703 -41.87 0.23 11.37
N ASP A 704 -41.95 -0.06 12.67
CA ASP A 704 -41.72 0.95 13.72
C ASP A 704 -40.29 1.48 13.70
N LEU A 705 -39.31 0.61 13.41
CA LEU A 705 -37.91 0.99 13.25
C LEU A 705 -37.65 1.80 11.96
N LEU A 706 -38.52 1.66 10.97
CA LEU A 706 -38.36 2.29 9.65
C LEU A 706 -39.10 3.61 9.52
N LYS A 707 -40.03 3.95 10.41
CA LYS A 707 -40.80 5.22 10.36
C LYS A 707 -39.87 6.41 10.20
N GLU A 708 -38.90 6.56 11.11
CA GLU A 708 -37.97 7.69 11.04
C GLU A 708 -37.08 7.62 9.80
N ILE A 709 -36.63 6.43 9.40
CA ILE A 709 -35.73 6.24 8.27
C ILE A 709 -36.43 6.57 6.94
N VAL A 710 -37.66 6.13 6.75
CA VAL A 710 -38.43 6.36 5.52
C VAL A 710 -38.86 7.83 5.42
N GLU A 711 -39.27 8.44 6.53
CA GLU A 711 -39.54 9.89 6.58
C GLU A 711 -38.29 10.71 6.19
N ILE A 712 -37.11 10.25 6.60
CA ILE A 712 -35.84 10.88 6.26
C ILE A 712 -35.48 10.70 4.78
N ILE A 713 -35.70 9.50 4.21
CA ILE A 713 -35.29 9.17 2.83
C ILE A 713 -36.25 9.77 1.79
N LEU A 714 -37.55 9.77 2.07
CA LEU A 714 -38.60 10.14 1.10
C LEU A 714 -39.30 11.45 1.50
N VAL A 715 -38.52 12.52 1.68
CA VAL A 715 -38.99 13.80 2.25
C VAL A 715 -40.21 14.38 1.50
N ASP A 716 -40.29 14.19 0.17
CA ASP A 716 -41.29 14.85 -0.70
C ASP A 716 -42.21 13.89 -1.49
N ASP A 717 -42.24 12.59 -1.15
CA ASP A 717 -43.05 11.60 -1.90
C ASP A 717 -44.48 11.42 -1.36
N LYS A 718 -45.39 10.95 -2.24
CA LYS A 718 -46.79 10.63 -1.92
C LYS A 718 -46.88 9.50 -0.87
N ASP A 719 -47.89 9.54 0.01
CA ASP A 719 -48.09 8.56 1.09
C ASP A 719 -48.14 7.10 0.62
N GLU A 720 -48.68 6.86 -0.58
CA GLU A 720 -48.76 5.51 -1.16
C GLU A 720 -47.38 4.95 -1.55
N GLN A 721 -46.49 5.80 -2.07
CA GLN A 721 -45.11 5.43 -2.38
C GLN A 721 -44.28 5.21 -1.11
N LYS A 722 -44.47 6.07 -0.09
CA LYS A 722 -43.87 5.88 1.23
C LYS A 722 -44.27 4.55 1.86
N LYS A 723 -45.56 4.20 1.78
CA LYS A 723 -46.10 2.95 2.30
C LYS A 723 -45.50 1.74 1.57
N GLY A 724 -45.48 1.75 0.23
CA GLY A 724 -44.86 0.69 -0.57
C GLY A 724 -43.37 0.50 -0.27
N PHE A 725 -42.61 1.60 -0.19
CA PHE A 725 -41.18 1.55 0.14
C PHE A 725 -40.91 1.06 1.56
N THR A 726 -41.72 1.51 2.54
CA THR A 726 -41.65 1.01 3.93
C THR A 726 -41.86 -0.48 3.98
N THR A 727 -42.89 -1.01 3.32
CA THR A 727 -43.17 -2.46 3.29
C THR A 727 -41.98 -3.25 2.72
N ILE A 728 -41.40 -2.79 1.61
CA ILE A 728 -40.23 -3.43 1.01
C ILE A 728 -39.04 -3.41 1.97
N LEU A 729 -38.75 -2.26 2.58
CA LEU A 729 -37.67 -2.13 3.56
C LEU A 729 -37.90 -2.98 4.81
N SER A 730 -39.13 -3.13 5.30
CA SER A 730 -39.46 -4.00 6.44
C SER A 730 -39.06 -5.44 6.16
N ILE A 731 -39.40 -5.95 4.98
CA ILE A 731 -39.04 -7.32 4.57
C ILE A 731 -37.51 -7.48 4.54
N PHE A 732 -36.79 -6.52 3.99
CA PHE A 732 -35.33 -6.56 3.96
C PHE A 732 -34.70 -6.40 5.35
N LEU A 733 -35.26 -5.56 6.22
CA LEU A 733 -34.80 -5.34 7.60
C LEU A 733 -34.94 -6.63 8.41
N GLU A 734 -36.08 -7.29 8.28
CA GLU A 734 -36.33 -8.57 8.95
C GLU A 734 -35.37 -9.65 8.49
N THR A 735 -35.17 -9.77 7.17
CA THR A 735 -34.36 -10.84 6.57
C THR A 735 -32.85 -10.60 6.67
N SER A 736 -32.41 -9.34 6.78
CA SER A 736 -30.99 -8.94 6.70
C SER A 736 -30.40 -8.43 8.02
N LEU A 737 -31.23 -8.04 9.00
CA LEU A 737 -30.77 -7.59 10.32
C LEU A 737 -31.46 -8.36 11.45
N LEU A 738 -32.79 -8.26 11.58
CA LEU A 738 -33.50 -8.75 12.77
C LEU A 738 -33.35 -10.26 12.94
N LYS A 739 -33.46 -11.03 11.85
CA LYS A 739 -33.22 -12.48 11.86
C LYS A 739 -31.86 -12.87 12.45
N TYR A 740 -30.80 -12.13 12.12
CA TYR A 740 -29.47 -12.42 12.64
C TYR A 740 -29.33 -11.96 14.09
N LEU A 741 -29.93 -10.82 14.48
CA LEU A 741 -30.00 -10.41 15.89
C LEU A 741 -30.70 -11.44 16.78
N ILE A 742 -31.69 -12.16 16.24
CA ILE A 742 -32.32 -13.31 16.94
C ILE A 742 -31.31 -14.44 17.14
N TRP A 743 -30.51 -14.78 16.14
CA TRP A 743 -29.48 -15.82 16.27
C TRP A 743 -28.38 -15.44 17.26
N PHE A 744 -28.02 -14.16 17.33
CA PHE A 744 -27.16 -13.63 18.39
C PHE A 744 -27.84 -13.60 19.77
N GLY A 745 -29.15 -13.86 19.83
CA GLY A 745 -29.93 -13.81 21.07
C GLY A 745 -30.14 -12.40 21.60
N ILE A 746 -29.91 -11.36 20.78
CA ILE A 746 -30.05 -9.94 21.16
C ILE A 746 -31.53 -9.58 21.22
N ILE A 747 -32.33 -10.06 20.28
CA ILE A 747 -33.78 -9.90 20.26
C ILE A 747 -34.47 -11.26 20.19
N LYS A 748 -35.76 -11.30 20.53
CA LYS A 748 -36.63 -12.47 20.39
C LYS A 748 -37.96 -12.06 19.76
N GLU A 749 -38.65 -13.01 19.15
CA GLU A 749 -40.01 -12.81 18.63
C GLU A 749 -41.04 -13.04 19.76
N GLU A 750 -42.05 -12.17 19.89
CA GLU A 750 -43.10 -12.27 20.92
C GLU A 750 -44.35 -13.01 20.45
N LEU A 751 -44.72 -12.90 19.17
CA LEU A 751 -45.94 -13.46 18.61
C LEU A 751 -45.63 -14.39 17.43
N TYR A 752 -45.70 -15.69 17.70
CA TYR A 752 -45.57 -16.77 16.74
C TYR A 752 -46.71 -16.74 15.71
N PHE A 753 -46.51 -16.12 14.54
CA PHE A 753 -47.27 -16.52 13.36
C PHE A 753 -46.55 -17.70 12.71
N PHE A 754 -46.83 -18.91 13.19
CA PHE A 754 -46.47 -20.14 12.49
C PHE A 754 -47.15 -20.15 11.12
N SER A 755 -46.42 -19.74 10.09
CA SER A 755 -46.38 -20.52 8.86
C SER A 755 -44.92 -20.76 8.59
N LYS A 756 -44.50 -22.03 8.46
CA LYS A 756 -43.11 -22.45 8.21
C LYS A 756 -42.61 -22.02 6.82
N SER A 757 -43.06 -20.87 6.32
CA SER A 757 -43.01 -20.53 4.90
C SER A 757 -43.38 -19.12 4.47
N LYS A 758 -43.88 -18.25 5.34
CA LYS A 758 -43.95 -16.82 5.01
C LYS A 758 -42.76 -16.09 5.63
N PRO A 759 -42.19 -15.08 4.94
CA PRO A 759 -41.20 -14.20 5.53
C PRO A 759 -41.74 -13.60 6.84
N LEU A 760 -40.85 -13.10 7.71
CA LEU A 760 -41.10 -12.53 9.06
C LEU A 760 -42.11 -11.35 9.11
N VAL A 761 -42.82 -11.08 8.01
CA VAL A 761 -43.50 -9.84 7.69
C VAL A 761 -44.55 -9.51 8.74
N GLY A 762 -44.26 -8.50 9.55
CA GLY A 762 -45.16 -7.99 10.58
C GLY A 762 -45.02 -8.67 11.94
N ALA A 763 -43.98 -9.48 12.15
CA ALA A 763 -43.63 -10.05 13.44
C ALA A 763 -43.33 -8.94 14.48
N LYS A 764 -43.64 -9.25 15.74
CA LYS A 764 -43.35 -8.37 16.88
C LYS A 764 -42.14 -8.91 17.63
N PHE A 765 -41.18 -8.04 17.90
CA PHE A 765 -39.91 -8.38 18.53
C PHE A 765 -39.77 -7.70 19.89
N ALA A 766 -39.01 -8.33 20.79
CA ALA A 766 -38.61 -7.83 22.10
C ALA A 766 -37.09 -7.94 22.27
N ILE A 767 -36.47 -6.99 22.97
CA ILE A 767 -35.05 -7.10 23.34
C ILE A 767 -34.90 -8.09 24.51
N THR A 768 -33.96 -9.03 24.41
CA THR A 768 -33.65 -9.94 25.52
C THR A 768 -32.83 -9.24 26.60
N SER A 769 -32.73 -9.83 27.79
CA SER A 769 -31.83 -9.31 28.84
C SER A 769 -30.37 -9.26 28.37
N PHE A 770 -29.93 -10.29 27.65
CA PHE A 770 -28.61 -10.31 27.00
C PHE A 770 -28.47 -9.17 25.99
N GLY A 771 -29.46 -8.96 25.12
CA GLY A 771 -29.46 -7.89 24.13
C GLY A 771 -29.36 -6.50 24.74
N LYS A 772 -30.06 -6.25 25.87
CA LYS A 772 -29.94 -4.98 26.61
C LYS A 772 -28.51 -4.75 27.08
N SER A 773 -27.86 -5.76 27.69
CA SER A 773 -26.46 -5.66 28.11
C SER A 773 -25.50 -5.53 26.93
N PHE A 774 -25.74 -6.27 25.84
CA PHE A 774 -24.93 -6.22 24.63
C PHE A 774 -24.96 -4.81 24.00
N ILE A 775 -26.15 -4.27 23.76
CA ILE A 775 -26.34 -2.91 23.21
C ILE A 775 -25.78 -1.85 24.17
N ALA A 776 -26.02 -1.98 25.47
CA ALA A 776 -25.44 -1.06 26.46
C ALA A 776 -23.91 -1.09 26.45
N SER A 777 -23.31 -2.26 26.20
CA SER A 777 -21.86 -2.35 26.05
C SER A 777 -21.35 -1.68 24.78
N ILE A 778 -22.09 -1.75 23.67
CA ILE A 778 -21.74 -1.03 22.44
C ILE A 778 -21.68 0.47 22.73
N ASP A 779 -22.68 1.00 23.43
CA ASP A 779 -22.72 2.41 23.83
C ASP A 779 -21.63 2.78 24.83
N LYS A 780 -21.37 1.94 25.84
CA LYS A 780 -20.29 2.14 26.82
C LYS A 780 -18.93 2.18 26.14
N GLN A 781 -18.69 1.32 25.16
CA GLN A 781 -17.45 1.36 24.37
C GLN A 781 -17.36 2.63 23.52
N LYS A 782 -18.46 3.05 22.88
CA LYS A 782 -18.51 4.35 22.19
C LYS A 782 -18.14 5.50 23.13
N GLN A 783 -18.71 5.55 24.33
CA GLN A 783 -18.45 6.59 25.33
C GLN A 783 -17.04 6.51 25.93
N LYS A 784 -16.42 5.33 25.97
CA LYS A 784 -15.06 5.10 26.49
C LYS A 784 -13.98 5.42 25.46
N LEU A 785 -14.14 4.99 24.20
CA LEU A 785 -13.12 5.19 23.17
C LEU A 785 -12.96 6.67 22.78
N ILE A 786 -13.99 7.51 22.91
CA ILE A 786 -13.87 8.93 22.55
C ILE A 786 -12.89 9.66 23.51
N PRO A 787 -13.05 9.58 24.85
CA PRO A 787 -12.04 10.02 25.80
C PRO A 787 -10.72 9.24 25.71
N ASP A 788 -10.72 7.92 25.49
CA ASP A 788 -9.47 7.14 25.35
C ASP A 788 -8.70 7.49 24.07
N ILE A 789 -9.36 7.95 22.99
CA ILE A 789 -8.69 8.55 21.84
C ILE A 789 -8.09 9.88 22.28
N LEU A 790 -8.87 10.75 22.94
CA LEU A 790 -8.37 12.02 23.47
C LEU A 790 -7.25 11.84 24.53
N TRP A 791 -7.20 10.69 25.24
CA TRP A 791 -6.28 10.40 26.35
C TRP A 791 -5.11 9.48 26.00
N LYS A 792 -5.23 8.55 25.04
CA LYS A 792 -4.09 7.78 24.47
C LYS A 792 -3.30 8.59 23.44
N ILE A 793 -3.81 9.76 23.05
CA ILE A 793 -3.10 10.76 22.26
C ILE A 793 -2.33 11.74 23.16
N VAL A 794 -2.67 11.82 24.46
CA VAL A 794 -1.79 12.36 25.53
C VAL A 794 -0.73 11.33 25.87
#